data_AF-A0A1X4IUL5-F1
#
_entry.id   AF-A0A1X4IUL5-F1
#
_cell.length_a   1.000
_cell.length_b   1.000
_cell.length_c   1.000
_cell.angle_alpha   90.00
_cell.angle_beta   90.00
_cell.angle_gamma   90.00
#
_symmetry.space_group_name_H-M   'P 1'
#
loop_
_entity.id
_entity.type
_entity.pdbx_description
1 polymer ?
#
loop_
_entity_poly.entity_id
_entity_poly.type
_entity_poly.pdbx_seq_one_letter_code
_entity_poly.pdbx_strand_id
1 'polypeptide(L)'
;MSDILVKSSSELVQALRQATGGDTIFLAPGDYETLFIKDLAYASDVTLTSLDAENPAVFTAPVTFVRANGLVLDNIIFQSDSIEGTSGSAPLLFLHSSENVTMTDLVFTGYLPSEEEGVDAYAATTTRGDAITGYGYQTGLRIHNSDNVSLEDATFRDLRYAIYTGESTEVDLTGMSIEQVREGIMFYEVQGMVISDSVFQNFKPWLGMDDPAYDTNTHDHPDMIQYWGDNSTLGVHDITITGNTFIAEPGGSTQTIFGHLGTGPAGVTASNFTVTDNTIINGHPHAISLGDVDGAVISGNVLLPNSDGLLKYWAPSIGAPGGQNLEIYDNVVVYWNGYGVWALDEQERAAANVSIGDNTLLSDDPDDENYWGFWSPASDYPLVQWAEEAGLGTVLGTETGEVLWASSHGSFIEGLGGDDTLSGRAGTDILTGGGGADRFLYDMRGATVQGDDLILDLDFSEGDSLYILTGTMGLFSDSAISGNDLRVLGDGSSAIVDSFADIGELVASGAMIYDSDGLGGGVLSLTSGDGHALYIAGLDAASLPEDTIDPTPADPEPDILGTAAGETLWASSRGSFIDAREGDDTLFGRTGADILMGGDGADRFVFDLRSSSAAEDDLILDLDFSEGDEIYILTNTAGQFTDSHDPGNDLRILSDGASVMITSLADLQEVVASGAMTYDSDGDSGGFLRLADGTGYGLQIEDLYPLL
;
A
#
# COMPACT_ATOMS: atom_id res chain seq x y z
N MET A 1 -7.25 29.03 -23.36
CA MET A 1 -6.87 27.66 -23.71
C MET A 1 -6.01 27.71 -24.95
N SER A 2 -4.71 27.80 -24.69
CA SER A 2 -3.63 27.89 -25.65
C SER A 2 -2.53 26.99 -25.13
N ASP A 3 -1.94 26.19 -26.02
CA ASP A 3 -0.79 25.34 -25.67
C ASP A 3 0.49 26.16 -25.88
N ILE A 4 1.26 26.35 -24.81
CA ILE A 4 2.46 27.18 -24.80
C ILE A 4 3.68 26.30 -24.53
N LEU A 5 4.48 26.01 -25.55
CA LEU A 5 5.74 25.29 -25.38
C LEU A 5 6.84 26.24 -24.90
N VAL A 6 7.53 25.88 -23.83
CA VAL A 6 8.74 26.54 -23.34
C VAL A 6 9.91 25.57 -23.24
N LYS A 7 11.14 26.10 -23.36
CA LYS A 7 12.37 25.29 -23.39
C LYS A 7 13.45 25.81 -22.44
N SER A 8 13.10 26.76 -21.58
CA SER A 8 14.02 27.35 -20.59
C SER A 8 13.24 28.09 -19.50
N SER A 9 13.86 28.30 -18.34
CA SER A 9 13.26 29.09 -17.25
C SER A 9 12.91 30.52 -17.67
N SER A 10 13.68 31.15 -18.57
CA SER A 10 13.39 32.49 -19.09
C SER A 10 12.12 32.52 -19.94
N GLU A 11 11.90 31.50 -20.76
CA GLU A 11 10.66 31.35 -21.55
C GLU A 11 9.48 31.02 -20.64
N LEU A 12 9.67 30.16 -19.65
CA LEU A 12 8.65 29.82 -18.65
C LEU A 12 8.16 31.05 -17.88
N VAL A 13 9.08 31.90 -17.38
CA VAL A 13 8.71 33.15 -16.68
C VAL A 13 7.86 34.06 -17.57
N GLN A 14 8.16 34.12 -18.88
CA GLN A 14 7.40 34.93 -19.82
C GLN A 14 6.02 34.31 -20.09
N ALA A 15 5.96 32.99 -20.25
CA ALA A 15 4.72 32.25 -20.47
C ALA A 15 3.77 32.41 -19.27
N LEU A 16 4.23 32.16 -18.05
CA LEU A 16 3.43 32.32 -16.83
C LEU A 16 2.87 33.75 -16.69
N ARG A 17 3.65 34.78 -17.01
CA ARG A 17 3.16 36.18 -16.96
C ARG A 17 2.14 36.54 -18.04
N GLN A 18 2.06 35.76 -19.12
CA GLN A 18 1.18 36.02 -20.26
C GLN A 18 -0.02 35.08 -20.30
N ALA A 19 0.07 33.95 -19.60
CA ALA A 19 -0.98 32.96 -19.52
C ALA A 19 -2.27 33.56 -18.95
N THR A 20 -3.37 32.98 -19.41
CA THR A 20 -4.72 33.26 -18.95
C THR A 20 -5.37 31.96 -18.52
N GLY A 21 -6.42 32.06 -17.71
CA GLY A 21 -7.08 30.86 -17.18
C GLY A 21 -7.50 29.87 -18.28
N GLY A 22 -7.19 28.59 -18.03
CA GLY A 22 -7.35 27.44 -18.91
C GLY A 22 -6.21 27.27 -19.93
N ASP A 23 -5.12 28.02 -19.86
CA ASP A 23 -3.94 27.77 -20.68
C ASP A 23 -3.07 26.66 -20.08
N THR A 24 -2.40 25.90 -20.97
CA THR A 24 -1.44 24.85 -20.60
C THR A 24 -0.06 25.24 -21.11
N ILE A 25 0.92 25.25 -20.21
CA ILE A 25 2.32 25.50 -20.51
C ILE A 25 3.04 24.15 -20.49
N PHE A 26 3.54 23.74 -21.65
CA PHE A 26 4.32 22.52 -21.81
C PHE A 26 5.81 22.82 -21.66
N LEU A 27 6.46 22.13 -20.72
CA LEU A 27 7.89 22.15 -20.52
C LEU A 27 8.55 21.12 -21.45
N ALA A 28 9.39 21.56 -22.38
CA ALA A 28 10.23 20.61 -23.12
C ALA A 28 11.22 19.91 -22.17
N PRO A 29 11.59 18.64 -22.43
CA PRO A 29 12.57 17.92 -21.62
C PRO A 29 13.89 18.68 -21.49
N GLY A 30 14.47 18.64 -20.30
CA GLY A 30 15.74 19.27 -19.96
C GLY A 30 15.69 20.10 -18.67
N ASP A 31 16.81 20.74 -18.38
CA ASP A 31 17.06 21.40 -17.10
C ASP A 31 16.53 22.84 -17.07
N TYR A 32 15.88 23.19 -15.98
CA TYR A 32 15.36 24.51 -15.66
C TYR A 32 16.05 25.04 -14.41
N GLU A 33 16.73 26.19 -14.57
CA GLU A 33 17.39 26.91 -13.49
C GLU A 33 16.39 27.60 -12.55
N THR A 34 16.90 28.18 -11.45
CA THR A 34 16.17 28.84 -10.36
C THR A 34 15.02 29.71 -10.86
N LEU A 35 13.86 29.53 -10.22
CA LEU A 35 12.65 30.27 -10.53
C LEU A 35 12.17 31.05 -9.32
N PHE A 36 12.04 32.37 -9.45
CA PHE A 36 11.37 33.19 -8.44
C PHE A 36 10.29 34.02 -9.11
N ILE A 37 9.03 33.66 -8.88
CA ILE A 37 7.88 34.35 -9.46
C ILE A 37 6.95 34.81 -8.35
N LYS A 38 6.38 35.99 -8.57
CA LYS A 38 5.41 36.58 -7.66
C LYS A 38 4.20 37.10 -8.40
N ASP A 39 3.10 37.23 -7.66
CA ASP A 39 1.89 37.92 -8.10
C ASP A 39 1.26 37.29 -9.36
N LEU A 40 1.21 35.95 -9.40
CA LEU A 40 0.44 35.21 -10.41
C LEU A 40 -0.98 35.06 -9.90
N ALA A 41 -1.96 35.60 -10.61
CA ALA A 41 -3.35 35.47 -10.22
C ALA A 41 -4.20 35.23 -11.47
N TYR A 42 -4.65 34.00 -11.63
CA TYR A 42 -5.48 33.59 -12.75
C TYR A 42 -6.95 33.49 -12.33
N ALA A 43 -7.85 33.69 -13.30
CA ALA A 43 -9.30 33.62 -13.07
C ALA A 43 -9.85 32.18 -13.06
N SER A 44 -9.07 31.27 -13.62
CA SER A 44 -9.21 29.81 -13.58
C SER A 44 -7.80 29.24 -13.80
N ASP A 45 -7.63 27.94 -13.63
CA ASP A 45 -6.30 27.34 -13.52
C ASP A 45 -5.43 27.52 -14.76
N VAL A 46 -4.13 27.69 -14.53
CA VAL A 46 -3.09 27.56 -15.57
C VAL A 46 -2.27 26.34 -15.22
N THR A 47 -2.18 25.40 -16.16
CA THR A 47 -1.43 24.15 -15.98
C THR A 47 0.00 24.32 -16.47
N LEU A 48 0.94 23.87 -15.67
CA LEU A 48 2.34 23.69 -16.03
C LEU A 48 2.64 22.19 -15.99
N THR A 49 3.00 21.61 -17.14
CA THR A 49 3.25 20.17 -17.24
C THR A 49 4.40 19.84 -18.18
N SER A 50 5.03 18.67 -17.99
CA SER A 50 6.02 18.16 -18.92
C SER A 50 5.41 17.82 -20.28
N LEU A 51 6.14 18.09 -21.36
CA LEU A 51 5.72 17.74 -22.71
C LEU A 51 5.80 16.22 -22.96
N ASP A 52 6.74 15.55 -22.30
CA ASP A 52 7.05 14.13 -22.47
C ASP A 52 7.08 13.48 -21.08
N ALA A 53 6.13 12.60 -20.80
CA ALA A 53 5.97 11.99 -19.48
C ALA A 53 7.07 10.98 -19.16
N GLU A 54 7.62 10.33 -20.18
CA GLU A 54 8.74 9.39 -20.04
C GLU A 54 10.09 10.10 -19.86
N ASN A 55 10.11 11.42 -20.06
CA ASN A 55 11.30 12.24 -19.91
C ASN A 55 10.94 13.64 -19.39
N PRO A 56 10.52 13.75 -18.12
CA PRO A 56 9.99 14.99 -17.57
C PRO A 56 10.98 16.15 -17.57
N ALA A 57 10.45 17.36 -17.50
CA ALA A 57 11.24 18.55 -17.25
C ALA A 57 11.78 18.56 -15.80
N VAL A 58 13.03 19.00 -15.66
CA VAL A 58 13.76 18.93 -14.39
C VAL A 58 14.14 20.32 -13.91
N PHE A 59 13.65 20.75 -12.76
CA PHE A 59 14.16 21.94 -12.08
C PHE A 59 15.36 21.53 -11.22
N THR A 60 16.56 21.98 -11.60
CA THR A 60 17.83 21.62 -10.93
C THR A 60 18.22 22.60 -9.81
N ALA A 61 17.39 23.61 -9.58
CA ALA A 61 17.59 24.65 -8.57
C ALA A 61 16.23 25.13 -8.00
N PRO A 62 16.22 25.79 -6.83
CA PRO A 62 14.99 26.13 -6.12
C PRO A 62 13.97 26.92 -6.94
N VAL A 63 12.71 26.53 -6.80
CA VAL A 63 11.54 27.18 -7.39
C VAL A 63 10.70 27.82 -6.28
N THR A 64 10.33 29.09 -6.45
CA THR A 64 9.52 29.82 -5.50
C THR A 64 8.38 30.56 -6.19
N PHE A 65 7.16 30.27 -5.73
CA PHE A 65 5.95 30.99 -6.07
C PHE A 65 5.45 31.79 -4.87
N VAL A 66 5.38 33.11 -5.04
CA VAL A 66 4.89 34.03 -4.02
C VAL A 66 3.56 34.66 -4.45
N ARG A 67 2.48 34.45 -3.71
CA ARG A 67 1.14 34.93 -4.11
C ARG A 67 0.75 34.43 -5.49
N ALA A 68 0.86 33.11 -5.68
CA ALA A 68 0.27 32.43 -6.82
C ALA A 68 -1.19 32.09 -6.51
N ASN A 69 -2.06 32.16 -7.53
CA ASN A 69 -3.46 31.79 -7.45
C ASN A 69 -3.95 31.14 -8.76
N GLY A 70 -4.50 29.93 -8.66
CA GLY A 70 -5.03 29.15 -9.79
C GLY A 70 -3.92 28.50 -10.62
N LEU A 71 -3.02 27.76 -9.97
CA LEU A 71 -1.86 27.12 -10.62
C LEU A 71 -1.95 25.61 -10.45
N VAL A 72 -1.76 24.88 -11.54
CA VAL A 72 -1.61 23.41 -11.53
C VAL A 72 -0.17 23.08 -11.95
N LEU A 73 0.52 22.26 -11.16
CA LEU A 73 1.83 21.69 -11.48
C LEU A 73 1.65 20.19 -11.65
N ASP A 74 2.11 19.64 -12.76
CA ASP A 74 1.78 18.28 -13.14
C ASP A 74 2.98 17.61 -13.82
N ASN A 75 3.39 16.43 -13.37
CA ASN A 75 4.48 15.65 -13.98
C ASN A 75 5.80 16.43 -14.11
N ILE A 76 6.39 16.85 -12.99
CA ILE A 76 7.60 17.67 -12.95
C ILE A 76 8.58 17.11 -11.91
N ILE A 77 9.86 17.09 -12.27
CA ILE A 77 10.94 16.72 -11.36
C ILE A 77 11.56 17.99 -10.76
N PHE A 78 11.64 18.03 -9.44
CA PHE A 78 12.43 18.99 -8.67
C PHE A 78 13.61 18.25 -8.07
N GLN A 79 14.82 18.61 -8.47
CA GLN A 79 16.05 18.03 -7.93
C GLN A 79 17.07 19.11 -7.65
N SER A 80 18.10 18.77 -6.89
CA SER A 80 19.24 19.67 -6.68
C SER A 80 20.55 18.94 -6.90
N ASP A 81 21.39 19.51 -7.76
CA ASP A 81 22.70 18.93 -8.11
C ASP A 81 23.84 19.47 -7.21
N SER A 82 23.51 20.31 -6.23
CA SER A 82 24.50 20.91 -5.34
C SER A 82 23.86 21.41 -4.04
N ILE A 83 24.70 21.77 -3.07
CA ILE A 83 24.25 22.42 -1.84
C ILE A 83 23.91 23.89 -2.15
N GLU A 84 22.62 24.20 -2.34
CA GLU A 84 22.12 25.57 -2.48
C GLU A 84 21.44 26.08 -1.19
N GLY A 85 21.69 27.33 -0.83
CA GLY A 85 21.08 28.00 0.34
C GLY A 85 21.98 28.05 1.59
N THR A 86 21.64 28.95 2.54
CA THR A 86 22.34 29.06 3.83
C THR A 86 21.44 28.54 4.94
N SER A 87 21.70 27.30 5.39
CA SER A 87 21.15 26.62 6.58
C SER A 87 19.63 26.53 6.75
N GLY A 88 19.16 25.31 7.03
CA GLY A 88 17.99 25.05 7.87
C GLY A 88 16.69 24.58 7.20
N SER A 89 16.41 24.95 5.94
CA SER A 89 15.16 24.49 5.26
C SER A 89 15.19 24.49 3.72
N ALA A 90 16.35 24.68 3.08
CA ALA A 90 16.52 24.93 1.63
C ALA A 90 15.52 24.16 0.73
N PRO A 91 14.37 24.76 0.33
CA PRO A 91 13.30 24.02 -0.32
C PRO A 91 13.54 23.92 -1.83
N LEU A 92 13.21 22.78 -2.42
CA LEU A 92 13.21 22.60 -3.89
C LEU A 92 12.03 23.34 -4.52
N LEU A 93 10.84 23.22 -3.91
CA LEU A 93 9.66 24.01 -4.26
C LEU A 93 9.16 24.76 -3.03
N PHE A 94 8.95 26.07 -3.17
CA PHE A 94 8.39 26.91 -2.11
C PHE A 94 7.14 27.66 -2.58
N LEU A 95 6.01 27.33 -1.98
CA LEU A 95 4.75 28.07 -2.07
C LEU A 95 4.64 29.01 -0.87
N HIS A 96 4.55 30.31 -1.14
CA HIS A 96 4.47 31.32 -0.09
C HIS A 96 3.35 32.31 -0.33
N SER A 97 2.43 32.45 0.63
CA SER A 97 1.28 33.37 0.48
C SER A 97 0.41 33.07 -0.74
N SER A 98 0.30 31.79 -1.12
CA SER A 98 -0.38 31.35 -2.34
C SER A 98 -1.74 30.72 -2.01
N GLU A 99 -2.62 30.63 -3.00
CA GLU A 99 -3.97 30.08 -2.86
C GLU A 99 -4.31 29.21 -4.08
N ASN A 100 -5.16 28.19 -3.96
CA ASN A 100 -5.67 27.41 -5.09
C ASN A 100 -4.52 26.87 -5.98
N VAL A 101 -3.67 26.03 -5.38
CA VAL A 101 -2.55 25.39 -6.07
C VAL A 101 -2.73 23.87 -6.00
N THR A 102 -2.76 23.23 -7.16
CA THR A 102 -2.83 21.76 -7.28
C THR A 102 -1.53 21.23 -7.84
N MET A 103 -1.07 20.12 -7.28
CA MET A 103 0.18 19.47 -7.65
C MET A 103 -0.07 17.98 -7.80
N THR A 104 0.32 17.39 -8.93
CA THR A 104 0.11 15.96 -9.22
C THR A 104 1.36 15.40 -9.90
N ASP A 105 1.69 14.12 -9.66
CA ASP A 105 2.80 13.41 -10.32
C ASP A 105 4.15 14.14 -10.16
N LEU A 106 4.45 14.63 -8.96
CA LEU A 106 5.68 15.39 -8.71
C LEU A 106 6.78 14.50 -8.11
N VAL A 107 8.01 14.71 -8.54
CA VAL A 107 9.18 14.04 -7.95
C VAL A 107 10.10 15.05 -7.31
N PHE A 108 10.49 14.80 -6.06
CA PHE A 108 11.42 15.61 -5.29
C PHE A 108 12.64 14.79 -4.89
N THR A 109 13.82 15.16 -5.37
CA THR A 109 15.07 14.47 -5.05
C THR A 109 16.10 15.44 -4.46
N GLY A 110 16.50 15.18 -3.21
CA GLY A 110 17.52 15.98 -2.54
C GLY A 110 18.95 15.65 -2.99
N TYR A 111 19.88 16.53 -2.63
CA TYR A 111 21.31 16.33 -2.85
C TYR A 111 21.93 15.62 -1.63
N LEU A 112 22.78 14.63 -1.90
CA LEU A 112 23.62 13.97 -0.90
C LEU A 112 25.04 14.56 -0.92
N PRO A 113 25.43 15.37 0.08
CA PRO A 113 26.77 15.97 0.13
C PRO A 113 27.88 14.91 0.12
N SER A 114 28.91 15.12 -0.69
CA SER A 114 30.15 14.34 -0.61
C SER A 114 31.04 14.74 0.57
N GLU A 115 32.07 13.96 0.88
CA GLU A 115 33.06 14.32 1.93
C GLU A 115 33.76 15.68 1.68
N GLU A 116 33.84 16.12 0.42
CA GLU A 116 34.44 17.41 0.06
C GLU A 116 33.48 18.60 0.24
N GLU A 117 32.17 18.34 0.19
CA GLU A 117 31.11 19.34 0.16
C GLU A 117 30.36 19.46 1.49
N GLY A 118 30.21 18.34 2.19
CA GLY A 118 29.58 18.25 3.50
C GLY A 118 30.56 18.39 4.66
N VAL A 119 30.00 18.40 5.86
CA VAL A 119 30.78 18.22 7.09
C VAL A 119 30.82 16.75 7.49
N ASP A 120 31.83 16.39 8.29
CA ASP A 120 31.94 15.07 8.92
C ASP A 120 30.71 14.81 9.80
N ALA A 121 30.00 13.71 9.50
CA ALA A 121 28.79 13.31 10.20
C ALA A 121 29.02 13.03 11.69
N TYR A 122 30.24 12.71 12.12
CA TYR A 122 30.53 12.36 13.52
C TYR A 122 31.37 13.41 14.26
N ALA A 123 31.60 14.57 13.63
CA ALA A 123 32.26 15.67 14.31
C ALA A 123 31.35 16.27 15.38
N ALA A 124 31.90 16.50 16.58
CA ALA A 124 31.16 17.05 17.73
C ALA A 124 30.59 18.48 17.53
N THR A 125 30.86 19.11 16.39
CA THR A 125 30.35 20.43 16.01
C THR A 125 29.24 20.37 14.97
N THR A 126 28.99 19.21 14.36
CA THR A 126 27.96 19.02 13.34
C THR A 126 26.59 19.09 13.98
N THR A 127 25.64 19.72 13.29
CA THR A 127 24.25 19.88 13.71
C THR A 127 23.31 19.54 12.57
N ARG A 128 22.06 19.22 12.89
CA ARG A 128 21.03 18.80 11.90
C ARG A 128 20.80 19.80 10.77
N GLY A 129 21.12 21.08 10.99
CA GLY A 129 20.99 22.14 9.99
C GLY A 129 22.14 22.24 9.00
N ASP A 130 23.22 21.48 9.20
CA ASP A 130 24.39 21.43 8.32
C ASP A 130 24.15 20.52 7.12
N ALA A 131 24.95 20.72 6.06
CA ALA A 131 25.06 19.77 4.95
C ALA A 131 25.99 18.64 5.39
N ILE A 132 25.42 17.45 5.58
CA ILE A 132 26.12 16.33 6.22
C ILE A 132 26.47 15.31 5.16
N THR A 133 27.72 14.85 5.19
CA THR A 133 28.23 13.91 4.20
C THR A 133 27.38 12.64 4.14
N GLY A 134 26.80 12.33 2.97
CA GLY A 134 26.01 11.13 2.72
C GLY A 134 24.54 11.19 3.17
N TYR A 135 24.04 12.34 3.61
CA TYR A 135 22.66 12.50 4.10
C TYR A 135 21.94 13.63 3.36
N GLY A 136 20.63 13.48 3.17
CA GLY A 136 19.79 14.47 2.50
C GLY A 136 19.89 15.86 3.13
N TYR A 137 19.92 16.91 2.31
CA TYR A 137 20.11 18.28 2.77
C TYR A 137 18.87 19.18 2.61
N GLN A 138 18.22 19.10 1.46
CA GLN A 138 17.13 19.99 1.07
C GLN A 138 15.81 19.64 1.78
N THR A 139 14.89 20.60 1.78
CA THR A 139 13.46 20.31 1.96
C THR A 139 12.85 20.10 0.58
N GLY A 140 11.96 19.11 0.41
CA GLY A 140 11.31 18.88 -0.88
C GLY A 140 10.34 20.02 -1.18
N LEU A 141 9.17 19.96 -0.54
CA LEU A 141 8.12 20.95 -0.66
C LEU A 141 8.01 21.78 0.62
N ARG A 142 7.95 23.11 0.46
CA ARG A 142 7.58 24.03 1.53
C ARG A 142 6.30 24.76 1.19
N ILE A 143 5.33 24.72 2.09
CA ILE A 143 4.06 25.48 2.00
C ILE A 143 4.01 26.44 3.18
N HIS A 144 3.83 27.73 2.93
CA HIS A 144 3.78 28.70 4.01
C HIS A 144 2.78 29.82 3.77
N ASN A 145 1.99 30.16 4.79
CA ASN A 145 0.98 31.22 4.71
C ASN A 145 0.03 31.03 3.51
N SER A 146 -0.31 29.79 3.16
CA SER A 146 -1.05 29.47 1.94
C SER A 146 -2.38 28.79 2.26
N ASP A 147 -3.31 28.80 1.31
CA ASP A 147 -4.68 28.29 1.49
C ASP A 147 -5.10 27.44 0.29
N ASN A 148 -5.82 26.34 0.52
CA ASN A 148 -6.31 25.43 -0.53
C ASN A 148 -5.18 24.95 -1.46
N VAL A 149 -4.30 24.11 -0.91
CA VAL A 149 -3.15 23.51 -1.62
C VAL A 149 -3.29 21.99 -1.59
N SER A 150 -3.30 21.36 -2.76
CA SER A 150 -3.34 19.89 -2.90
C SER A 150 -2.05 19.36 -3.51
N LEU A 151 -1.61 18.20 -3.02
CA LEU A 151 -0.56 17.37 -3.59
C LEU A 151 -1.06 15.92 -3.67
N GLU A 152 -1.00 15.34 -4.86
CA GLU A 152 -1.39 13.95 -5.14
C GLU A 152 -0.23 13.24 -5.87
N ASP A 153 -0.03 11.94 -5.59
CA ASP A 153 0.88 11.06 -6.32
C ASP A 153 2.32 11.58 -6.43
N ALA A 154 2.90 11.97 -5.30
CA ALA A 154 4.22 12.60 -5.26
C ALA A 154 5.29 11.74 -4.58
N THR A 155 6.48 11.70 -5.17
CA THR A 155 7.63 10.96 -4.65
C THR A 155 8.66 11.90 -4.02
N PHE A 156 9.13 11.58 -2.81
CA PHE A 156 10.15 12.34 -2.06
C PHE A 156 11.31 11.43 -1.67
N ARG A 157 12.55 11.78 -2.10
CA ARG A 157 13.76 10.95 -1.87
C ARG A 157 14.99 11.78 -1.53
N ASP A 158 15.87 11.24 -0.69
CA ASP A 158 17.18 11.84 -0.36
C ASP A 158 17.11 13.27 0.22
N LEU A 159 16.03 13.57 0.93
CA LEU A 159 15.78 14.90 1.51
C LEU A 159 16.09 14.94 3.01
N ARG A 160 16.28 16.15 3.54
CA ARG A 160 16.18 16.35 4.97
C ARG A 160 14.74 16.31 5.44
N TYR A 161 13.88 17.17 4.87
CA TYR A 161 12.44 17.17 5.11
C TYR A 161 11.75 16.83 3.79
N ALA A 162 10.81 15.88 3.79
CA ALA A 162 9.96 15.68 2.63
C ALA A 162 9.09 16.93 2.39
N ILE A 163 8.29 17.27 3.39
CA ILE A 163 7.35 18.40 3.35
C ILE A 163 7.47 19.23 4.61
N TYR A 164 7.48 20.55 4.45
CA TYR A 164 7.48 21.51 5.55
C TYR A 164 6.35 22.54 5.36
N THR A 165 5.33 22.46 6.20
CA THR A 165 4.15 23.34 6.13
C THR A 165 4.05 24.27 7.34
N GLY A 166 3.63 25.52 7.12
CA GLY A 166 3.50 26.51 8.19
C GLY A 166 2.41 27.55 7.92
N GLU A 167 1.69 28.00 8.95
CA GLU A 167 0.73 29.12 8.86
C GLU A 167 -0.32 28.96 7.74
N SER A 168 -0.80 27.74 7.46
CA SER A 168 -1.58 27.45 6.24
C SER A 168 -2.94 26.81 6.53
N THR A 169 -3.87 26.88 5.58
CA THR A 169 -5.23 26.32 5.71
C THR A 169 -5.58 25.44 4.51
N GLU A 170 -6.39 24.39 4.72
CA GLU A 170 -6.90 23.50 3.66
C GLU A 170 -5.74 22.93 2.81
N VAL A 171 -4.95 22.04 3.41
CA VAL A 171 -3.77 21.42 2.77
C VAL A 171 -3.98 19.91 2.67
N ASP A 172 -4.17 19.41 1.45
CA ASP A 172 -4.41 17.99 1.18
C ASP A 172 -3.16 17.36 0.60
N LEU A 173 -2.67 16.29 1.24
CA LEU A 173 -1.49 15.54 0.86
C LEU A 173 -1.91 14.06 0.76
N THR A 174 -2.05 13.53 -0.45
CA THR A 174 -2.54 12.17 -0.70
C THR A 174 -1.60 11.41 -1.65
N GLY A 175 -1.50 10.08 -1.51
CA GLY A 175 -0.77 9.25 -2.48
C GLY A 175 0.75 9.50 -2.48
N MET A 176 1.35 9.99 -1.40
CA MET A 176 2.79 10.25 -1.41
C MET A 176 3.62 8.99 -1.16
N SER A 177 4.73 8.86 -1.87
CA SER A 177 5.83 7.96 -1.53
C SER A 177 6.98 8.77 -0.91
N ILE A 178 7.21 8.60 0.40
CA ILE A 178 8.27 9.30 1.14
C ILE A 178 9.30 8.28 1.60
N GLU A 179 10.49 8.32 0.99
CA GLU A 179 11.54 7.34 1.25
C GLU A 179 12.93 7.96 1.40
N GLN A 180 13.81 7.31 2.17
CA GLN A 180 15.22 7.71 2.28
C GLN A 180 15.43 9.16 2.76
N VAL A 181 14.42 9.75 3.39
CA VAL A 181 14.48 11.08 3.99
C VAL A 181 14.99 11.01 5.41
N ARG A 182 15.50 12.12 5.93
CA ARG A 182 15.93 12.21 7.34
C ARG A 182 14.75 12.47 8.29
N GLU A 183 13.80 13.28 7.84
CA GLU A 183 12.60 13.74 8.53
C GLU A 183 11.46 13.80 7.48
N GLY A 184 10.24 13.45 7.85
CA GLY A 184 9.12 13.29 6.92
C GLY A 184 8.37 14.60 6.69
N ILE A 185 7.11 14.62 7.12
CA ILE A 185 6.24 15.80 7.06
C ILE A 185 6.35 16.54 8.38
N MET A 186 6.63 17.83 8.31
CA MET A 186 6.65 18.70 9.47
C MET A 186 5.68 19.87 9.28
N PHE A 187 4.82 20.12 10.26
CA PHE A 187 3.90 21.24 10.21
C PHE A 187 3.72 22.01 11.52
N TYR A 188 3.42 23.30 11.38
CA TYR A 188 3.02 24.17 12.49
C TYR A 188 1.95 25.15 12.05
N GLU A 189 1.03 25.45 12.94
CA GLU A 189 -0.02 26.46 12.68
C GLU A 189 -0.79 26.15 11.38
N VAL A 190 -1.34 24.93 11.30
CA VAL A 190 -2.09 24.45 10.13
C VAL A 190 -3.52 24.11 10.53
N GLN A 191 -4.49 24.52 9.73
CA GLN A 191 -5.89 24.16 9.88
C GLN A 191 -6.41 23.40 8.66
N GLY A 192 -7.16 22.31 8.86
CA GLY A 192 -7.79 21.58 7.75
C GLY A 192 -6.75 20.88 6.89
N MET A 193 -5.91 20.02 7.48
CA MET A 193 -4.92 19.26 6.72
C MET A 193 -5.32 17.79 6.66
N VAL A 194 -5.22 17.22 5.47
CA VAL A 194 -5.40 15.78 5.23
C VAL A 194 -4.07 15.20 4.78
N ILE A 195 -3.68 14.09 5.41
CA ILE A 195 -2.56 13.24 5.02
C ILE A 195 -3.14 11.84 4.83
N SER A 196 -3.27 11.37 3.60
CA SER A 196 -3.90 10.07 3.35
C SER A 196 -3.18 9.20 2.33
N ASP A 197 -3.41 7.90 2.43
CA ASP A 197 -3.08 6.92 1.40
C ASP A 197 -1.61 7.03 0.94
N SER A 198 -0.71 7.30 1.90
CA SER A 198 0.70 7.57 1.64
C SER A 198 1.60 6.56 2.34
N VAL A 199 2.75 6.29 1.73
CA VAL A 199 3.76 5.36 2.23
C VAL A 199 4.99 6.11 2.71
N PHE A 200 5.39 5.84 3.95
CA PHE A 200 6.58 6.39 4.61
C PHE A 200 7.53 5.25 4.92
N GLN A 201 8.68 5.18 4.25
CA GLN A 201 9.59 4.04 4.40
C GLN A 201 11.06 4.42 4.38
N ASN A 202 11.92 3.53 4.84
CA ASN A 202 13.37 3.60 4.62
C ASN A 202 14.01 4.90 5.13
N PHE A 203 13.53 5.44 6.25
CA PHE A 203 14.04 6.71 6.79
C PHE A 203 15.54 6.60 7.14
N LYS A 204 16.31 7.63 6.78
CA LYS A 204 17.76 7.70 6.99
C LYS A 204 18.15 8.89 7.88
N PRO A 205 17.72 8.92 9.16
CA PRO A 205 18.13 9.99 10.07
C PRO A 205 19.64 10.02 10.27
N TRP A 206 20.20 11.21 10.25
CA TRP A 206 21.57 11.39 10.70
C TRP A 206 21.64 11.33 12.23
N LEU A 207 22.40 10.35 12.74
CA LEU A 207 22.54 10.07 14.18
C LEU A 207 21.17 10.02 14.86
N GLY A 208 20.34 9.05 14.43
CA GLY A 208 19.02 8.83 14.98
C GLY A 208 19.03 8.48 16.47
N MET A 209 17.83 8.30 17.05
CA MET A 209 17.61 8.11 18.49
C MET A 209 18.37 6.93 19.11
N ASP A 210 18.82 6.01 18.27
CA ASP A 210 19.54 4.79 18.64
C ASP A 210 21.04 4.98 18.81
N ASP A 211 21.58 6.13 18.42
CA ASP A 211 22.98 6.44 18.59
C ASP A 211 23.28 6.81 20.06
N PRO A 212 24.29 6.21 20.71
CA PRO A 212 24.69 6.58 22.09
C PRO A 212 25.12 8.03 22.27
N ALA A 213 25.47 8.73 21.18
CA ALA A 213 25.79 10.15 21.15
C ALA A 213 24.57 11.05 20.86
N TYR A 214 23.37 10.47 20.75
CA TYR A 214 22.14 11.21 20.48
C TYR A 214 21.91 12.35 21.48
N ASP A 215 21.66 13.52 20.93
CA ASP A 215 21.31 14.77 21.62
C ASP A 215 20.18 15.42 20.82
N THR A 216 19.01 15.47 21.45
CA THR A 216 17.76 16.02 20.90
C THR A 216 17.87 17.48 20.46
N ASN A 217 18.95 18.20 20.80
CA ASN A 217 19.11 19.60 20.38
C ASN A 217 19.92 19.76 19.10
N THR A 218 20.74 18.76 18.75
CA THR A 218 21.71 18.88 17.66
C THR A 218 21.53 17.85 16.58
N HIS A 219 20.89 16.71 16.86
CA HIS A 219 20.68 15.61 15.92
C HIS A 219 19.28 15.65 15.30
N ASP A 220 19.07 14.77 14.32
CA ASP A 220 17.77 14.65 13.67
C ASP A 220 16.70 14.18 14.64
N HIS A 221 15.49 14.67 14.43
CA HIS A 221 14.30 14.06 15.01
C HIS A 221 13.62 13.33 13.86
N PRO A 222 13.88 12.02 13.70
CA PRO A 222 13.20 11.25 12.67
C PRO A 222 11.74 11.09 13.06
N ASP A 223 10.95 12.13 12.82
CA ASP A 223 9.51 12.08 12.85
C ASP A 223 9.03 11.85 11.42
N MET A 224 8.20 10.83 11.21
CA MET A 224 7.57 10.60 9.90
C MET A 224 6.50 11.66 9.65
N ILE A 225 5.73 11.99 10.68
CA ILE A 225 4.83 13.14 10.74
C ILE A 225 5.04 13.86 12.07
N GLN A 226 5.39 15.14 12.00
CA GLN A 226 5.54 16.00 13.16
C GLN A 226 4.61 17.22 13.10
N TYR A 227 3.97 17.52 14.23
CA TYR A 227 3.41 18.85 14.47
C TYR A 227 4.00 19.53 15.70
N TRP A 228 4.08 20.86 15.66
CA TRP A 228 4.50 21.66 16.81
C TRP A 228 3.75 23.00 16.86
N GLY A 229 3.69 23.58 18.06
CA GLY A 229 3.14 24.91 18.28
C GLY A 229 4.22 26.00 18.21
N ASP A 230 3.97 27.06 17.44
CA ASP A 230 4.75 28.30 17.48
C ASP A 230 3.89 29.50 17.93
N ASN A 231 4.48 30.68 18.04
CA ASN A 231 3.97 31.90 18.65
C ASN A 231 2.88 32.62 17.82
N SER A 232 1.81 31.94 17.42
CA SER A 232 0.65 32.56 16.74
C SER A 232 -0.74 32.15 17.27
N THR A 233 -1.78 32.66 16.60
CA THR A 233 -3.20 32.51 16.95
C THR A 233 -3.96 31.51 16.06
N LEU A 234 -3.35 30.94 15.01
CA LEU A 234 -4.04 30.01 14.11
C LEU A 234 -4.22 28.64 14.78
N GLY A 235 -3.18 28.13 15.45
CA GLY A 235 -3.21 26.81 16.09
C GLY A 235 -3.07 25.67 15.08
N VAL A 236 -3.10 24.43 15.57
CA VAL A 236 -3.01 23.21 14.76
C VAL A 236 -4.32 22.44 14.91
N HIS A 237 -5.23 22.50 13.96
CA HIS A 237 -6.53 21.87 14.16
C HIS A 237 -7.24 21.39 12.90
N ASP A 238 -8.21 20.49 13.09
CA ASP A 238 -8.92 19.83 12.00
C ASP A 238 -7.91 19.07 11.10
N ILE A 239 -7.16 18.15 11.72
CA ILE A 239 -6.09 17.37 11.09
C ILE A 239 -6.57 15.92 10.91
N THR A 240 -6.48 15.41 9.70
CA THR A 240 -6.80 14.01 9.36
C THR A 240 -5.55 13.31 8.87
N ILE A 241 -5.21 12.17 9.47
CA ILE A 241 -4.12 11.28 9.07
C ILE A 241 -4.72 9.88 8.93
N THR A 242 -4.94 9.41 7.70
CA THR A 242 -5.71 8.18 7.48
C THR A 242 -5.20 7.30 6.36
N GLY A 243 -5.29 5.98 6.49
CA GLY A 243 -4.93 5.05 5.40
C GLY A 243 -3.45 5.07 5.02
N ASN A 244 -2.56 5.55 5.89
CA ASN A 244 -1.13 5.63 5.58
C ASN A 244 -0.36 4.41 6.12
N THR A 245 0.68 4.02 5.40
CA THR A 245 1.63 2.98 5.83
C THR A 245 2.95 3.62 6.27
N PHE A 246 3.44 3.22 7.44
CA PHE A 246 4.67 3.72 8.05
C PHE A 246 5.61 2.58 8.41
N ILE A 247 6.80 2.55 7.81
CA ILE A 247 7.77 1.48 8.01
C ILE A 247 9.15 2.07 8.28
N ALA A 248 9.66 1.82 9.48
CA ALA A 248 10.94 2.38 9.89
C ALA A 248 12.14 1.67 9.22
N GLU A 249 11.97 0.46 8.70
CA GLU A 249 13.04 -0.34 8.09
C GLU A 249 13.34 0.08 6.64
N PRO A 250 14.59 -0.09 6.11
CA PRO A 250 15.85 -0.38 6.81
C PRO A 250 16.37 0.91 7.49
N GLY A 251 16.04 1.08 8.77
CA GLY A 251 16.28 2.29 9.52
C GLY A 251 16.09 2.02 11.00
N GLY A 252 16.77 2.81 11.83
CA GLY A 252 16.57 2.76 13.27
C GLY A 252 15.16 3.22 13.67
N SER A 253 14.86 3.14 14.96
CA SER A 253 13.58 3.57 15.51
C SER A 253 13.27 5.05 15.16
N THR A 254 12.10 5.32 14.58
CA THR A 254 11.61 6.66 14.26
C THR A 254 10.37 6.98 15.09
N GLN A 255 10.14 8.25 15.40
CA GLN A 255 8.83 8.68 15.87
C GLN A 255 7.89 8.68 14.64
N THR A 256 6.72 8.05 14.73
CA THR A 256 5.85 7.94 13.54
C THR A 256 4.98 9.18 13.44
N ILE A 257 3.89 9.27 14.22
CA ILE A 257 3.05 10.45 14.33
C ILE A 257 3.31 11.09 15.69
N PHE A 258 3.96 12.24 15.72
CA PHE A 258 4.38 12.88 16.97
C PHE A 258 4.13 14.38 16.97
N GLY A 259 3.62 14.90 18.08
CA GLY A 259 3.64 16.34 18.27
C GLY A 259 3.26 16.78 19.66
N HIS A 260 3.61 18.01 19.98
CA HIS A 260 3.34 18.66 21.26
C HIS A 260 3.45 20.18 21.06
N LEU A 261 2.61 20.96 21.75
CA LEU A 261 2.63 22.42 21.62
C LEU A 261 3.72 23.07 22.50
N GLY A 262 4.38 22.28 23.34
CA GLY A 262 5.48 22.72 24.20
C GLY A 262 5.04 23.74 25.25
N THR A 263 5.97 24.62 25.66
CA THR A 263 5.68 25.72 26.61
C THR A 263 5.18 27.00 25.92
N GLY A 264 4.57 26.86 24.74
CA GLY A 264 4.08 27.97 23.92
C GLY A 264 3.22 28.97 24.70
N PRO A 265 3.16 30.24 24.29
CA PRO A 265 2.36 31.25 24.97
C PRO A 265 0.88 30.83 25.00
N ALA A 266 0.18 31.21 26.07
CA ALA A 266 -1.24 30.91 26.24
C ALA A 266 -2.05 31.36 25.00
N GLY A 267 -2.66 30.41 24.29
CA GLY A 267 -3.52 30.67 23.13
C GLY A 267 -3.29 29.76 21.92
N VAL A 268 -2.16 29.05 21.83
CA VAL A 268 -1.95 28.00 20.82
C VAL A 268 -2.79 26.78 21.19
N THR A 269 -3.57 26.26 20.26
CA THR A 269 -4.44 25.10 20.45
C THR A 269 -4.10 24.02 19.45
N ALA A 270 -4.06 22.77 19.90
CA ALA A 270 -4.12 21.60 19.04
C ALA A 270 -5.49 20.98 19.26
N SER A 271 -6.28 20.75 18.21
CA SER A 271 -7.65 20.23 18.39
C SER A 271 -8.21 19.55 17.16
N ASN A 272 -9.21 18.70 17.34
CA ASN A 272 -9.91 17.98 16.29
C ASN A 272 -8.95 17.19 15.37
N PHE A 273 -8.27 16.20 15.96
CA PHE A 273 -7.46 15.25 15.20
C PHE A 273 -8.26 13.99 14.89
N THR A 274 -8.06 13.43 13.70
CA THR A 274 -8.53 12.11 13.31
C THR A 274 -7.32 11.32 12.80
N VAL A 275 -6.96 10.25 13.51
CA VAL A 275 -5.85 9.36 13.14
C VAL A 275 -6.42 7.96 13.01
N THR A 276 -6.67 7.53 11.77
CA THR A 276 -7.45 6.32 11.51
C THR A 276 -6.86 5.41 10.47
N ASP A 277 -7.04 4.09 10.63
CA ASP A 277 -6.74 3.12 9.57
C ASP A 277 -5.30 3.22 9.03
N ASN A 278 -4.34 3.57 9.89
CA ASN A 278 -2.93 3.61 9.54
C ASN A 278 -2.22 2.34 10.01
N THR A 279 -1.27 1.87 9.20
CA THR A 279 -0.39 0.74 9.53
C THR A 279 0.99 1.26 9.92
N ILE A 280 1.47 0.91 11.11
CA ILE A 280 2.74 1.37 11.66
C ILE A 280 3.59 0.17 12.07
N ILE A 281 4.70 -0.03 11.36
CA ILE A 281 5.72 -1.04 11.66
C ILE A 281 6.99 -0.30 12.11
N ASN A 282 7.22 -0.24 13.43
CA ASN A 282 8.27 0.62 14.00
C ASN A 282 8.80 0.11 15.34
N GLY A 283 10.01 0.53 15.72
CA GLY A 283 10.69 0.17 16.96
C GLY A 283 10.56 1.19 18.10
N HIS A 284 9.75 2.24 17.94
CA HIS A 284 9.70 3.37 18.87
C HIS A 284 8.35 3.49 19.62
N PRO A 285 8.33 3.82 20.94
CA PRO A 285 7.09 4.01 21.70
C PRO A 285 6.25 5.23 21.29
N HIS A 286 6.75 6.07 20.39
CA HIS A 286 6.02 7.20 19.82
C HIS A 286 5.52 6.85 18.41
N ALA A 287 4.74 5.78 18.31
CA ALA A 287 4.04 5.44 17.07
C ALA A 287 2.90 6.44 16.83
N ILE A 288 2.02 6.63 17.82
CA ILE A 288 1.06 7.74 17.80
C ILE A 288 1.23 8.50 19.10
N SER A 289 1.58 9.77 19.02
CA SER A 289 1.85 10.61 20.18
C SER A 289 1.33 12.02 19.96
N LEU A 290 0.07 12.24 20.37
CA LEU A 290 -0.66 13.48 20.19
C LEU A 290 -0.67 14.31 21.49
N GLY A 291 0.37 15.11 21.70
CA GLY A 291 0.50 15.99 22.86
C GLY A 291 -0.39 17.23 22.80
N ASP A 292 -0.97 17.58 23.96
CA ASP A 292 -1.82 18.78 24.19
C ASP A 292 -3.09 18.91 23.33
N VAL A 293 -3.50 17.85 22.64
CA VAL A 293 -4.67 17.90 21.76
C VAL A 293 -5.98 17.95 22.56
N ASP A 294 -6.87 18.87 22.19
CA ASP A 294 -8.26 18.97 22.66
C ASP A 294 -9.20 18.44 21.57
N GLY A 295 -9.66 17.21 21.69
CA GLY A 295 -10.46 16.54 20.67
C GLY A 295 -9.60 15.71 19.73
N ALA A 296 -9.58 14.39 19.92
CA ALA A 296 -8.98 13.47 18.94
C ALA A 296 -9.74 12.15 18.88
N VAL A 297 -9.83 11.57 17.69
CA VAL A 297 -10.23 10.18 17.45
C VAL A 297 -9.02 9.43 16.93
N ILE A 298 -8.64 8.36 17.62
CA ILE A 298 -7.56 7.45 17.23
C ILE A 298 -8.16 6.05 17.14
N SER A 299 -8.40 5.54 15.94
CA SER A 299 -9.07 4.24 15.76
C SER A 299 -8.69 3.48 14.50
N GLY A 300 -8.80 2.16 14.49
CA GLY A 300 -8.49 1.34 13.31
C GLY A 300 -7.00 1.25 12.98
N ASN A 301 -6.10 1.78 13.84
CA ASN A 301 -4.67 1.77 13.54
C ASN A 301 -4.03 0.44 13.98
N VAL A 302 -3.09 -0.06 13.19
CA VAL A 302 -2.31 -1.27 13.47
C VAL A 302 -0.87 -0.90 13.80
N LEU A 303 -0.42 -1.17 15.02
CA LEU A 303 0.91 -0.80 15.53
C LEU A 303 1.73 -2.04 15.89
N LEU A 304 2.68 -2.40 15.03
CA LEU A 304 3.50 -3.60 15.17
C LEU A 304 4.99 -3.26 15.35
N PRO A 305 5.70 -3.96 16.26
CA PRO A 305 7.12 -3.75 16.45
C PRO A 305 7.89 -4.21 15.21
N ASN A 306 8.86 -3.41 14.78
CA ASN A 306 9.85 -3.84 13.80
C ASN A 306 10.96 -4.69 14.46
N SER A 307 11.92 -5.17 13.68
CA SER A 307 13.03 -6.03 14.18
C SER A 307 13.84 -5.35 15.31
N ASP A 308 14.02 -4.04 15.23
CA ASP A 308 14.77 -3.23 16.22
C ASP A 308 14.02 -3.04 17.55
N GLY A 309 12.70 -2.81 17.50
CA GLY A 309 11.85 -2.68 18.69
C GLY A 309 11.90 -3.93 19.59
N LEU A 310 11.90 -5.11 18.95
CA LEU A 310 12.04 -6.40 19.62
C LEU A 310 13.39 -6.56 20.33
N LEU A 311 14.46 -5.98 19.78
CA LEU A 311 15.80 -6.03 20.38
C LEU A 311 15.98 -5.02 21.53
N LYS A 312 15.24 -3.90 21.49
CA LYS A 312 15.36 -2.79 22.46
C LYS A 312 14.32 -2.80 23.59
N TYR A 313 13.38 -3.74 23.57
CA TYR A 313 12.23 -3.78 24.49
C TYR A 313 11.35 -2.52 24.40
N TRP A 314 11.26 -1.93 23.20
CA TRP A 314 10.43 -0.78 22.89
C TRP A 314 9.31 -1.25 21.96
N ALA A 315 8.06 -1.04 22.35
CA ALA A 315 6.91 -1.38 21.53
C ALA A 315 6.23 -0.10 21.04
N PRO A 316 5.78 -0.07 19.77
CA PRO A 316 4.97 1.03 19.27
C PRO A 316 3.71 1.18 20.11
N SER A 317 3.36 2.42 20.42
CA SER A 317 2.33 2.74 21.39
C SER A 317 1.57 4.00 21.03
N ILE A 318 0.37 4.11 21.59
CA ILE A 318 -0.48 5.29 21.50
C ILE A 318 -0.35 6.10 22.79
N GLY A 319 0.01 7.37 22.65
CA GLY A 319 0.19 8.33 23.72
C GLY A 319 -0.52 9.65 23.44
N ALA A 320 -1.09 10.28 24.46
CA ALA A 320 -1.67 11.61 24.34
C ALA A 320 -1.37 12.49 25.57
N PRO A 321 -0.09 12.84 25.80
CA PRO A 321 0.31 13.57 26.99
C PRO A 321 -0.33 14.97 27.01
N GLY A 322 -1.05 15.28 28.10
CA GLY A 322 -1.71 16.59 28.25
C GLY A 322 -2.97 16.79 27.42
N GLY A 323 -3.39 15.79 26.62
CA GLY A 323 -4.59 15.86 25.79
C GLY A 323 -5.89 15.72 26.59
N GLN A 324 -6.99 16.20 26.00
CA GLN A 324 -8.35 16.20 26.55
C GLN A 324 -9.36 15.86 25.44
N ASN A 325 -10.54 15.35 25.82
CA ASN A 325 -11.63 14.99 24.91
C ASN A 325 -11.17 13.98 23.83
N LEU A 326 -10.56 12.88 24.26
CA LEU A 326 -9.99 11.89 23.35
C LEU A 326 -10.84 10.63 23.29
N GLU A 327 -10.93 10.02 22.11
CA GLU A 327 -11.55 8.73 21.85
C GLU A 327 -10.50 7.83 21.21
N ILE A 328 -10.10 6.78 21.93
CA ILE A 328 -9.08 5.82 21.48
C ILE A 328 -9.71 4.43 21.53
N TYR A 329 -10.01 3.84 20.38
CA TYR A 329 -10.75 2.57 20.29
C TYR A 329 -10.41 1.86 18.98
N ASP A 330 -10.67 0.56 18.89
CA ASP A 330 -10.45 -0.29 17.72
C ASP A 330 -9.02 -0.20 17.15
N ASN A 331 -8.00 0.02 17.99
CA ASN A 331 -6.60 -0.04 17.58
C ASN A 331 -5.97 -1.37 17.99
N VAL A 332 -5.01 -1.84 17.21
CA VAL A 332 -4.17 -3.00 17.52
C VAL A 332 -2.80 -2.52 17.97
N VAL A 333 -2.40 -2.87 19.19
CA VAL A 333 -1.15 -2.38 19.79
C VAL A 333 -0.45 -3.48 20.57
N VAL A 334 0.86 -3.64 20.39
CA VAL A 334 1.65 -4.53 21.24
C VAL A 334 1.86 -3.92 22.63
N TYR A 335 1.29 -4.57 23.63
CA TYR A 335 1.52 -4.29 25.04
C TYR A 335 2.85 -4.93 25.51
N TRP A 336 3.84 -4.09 25.79
CA TRP A 336 5.17 -4.53 26.20
C TRP A 336 5.69 -3.67 27.35
N ASN A 337 6.12 -4.28 28.48
CA ASN A 337 6.69 -3.58 29.65
C ASN A 337 5.87 -2.39 30.21
N GLY A 338 4.53 -2.40 30.04
CA GLY A 338 3.66 -1.29 30.49
C GLY A 338 3.44 -0.18 29.46
N TYR A 339 3.94 -0.37 28.24
CA TYR A 339 3.61 0.44 27.05
C TYR A 339 2.56 -0.30 26.21
N GLY A 340 1.75 0.43 25.45
CA GLY A 340 0.55 -0.05 24.75
C GLY A 340 -0.33 1.15 24.40
N VAL A 341 -1.46 1.33 25.09
CA VAL A 341 -2.19 2.60 25.12
C VAL A 341 -1.95 3.28 26.47
N TRP A 342 -1.23 4.40 26.47
CA TRP A 342 -1.00 5.18 27.67
C TRP A 342 -1.57 6.58 27.48
N ALA A 343 -2.67 6.86 28.19
CA ALA A 343 -3.21 8.19 28.29
C ALA A 343 -3.58 8.42 29.75
N LEU A 344 -2.71 9.10 30.50
CA LEU A 344 -2.98 9.57 31.86
C LEU A 344 -3.38 8.44 32.86
N ASP A 345 -3.38 8.71 34.17
CA ASP A 345 -3.96 7.74 35.12
C ASP A 345 -5.51 7.73 35.08
N GLU A 346 -6.17 6.74 35.69
CA GLU A 346 -7.64 6.61 35.63
C GLU A 346 -8.39 7.87 36.10
N GLN A 347 -7.85 8.57 37.10
CA GLN A 347 -8.44 9.78 37.66
C GLN A 347 -8.21 10.98 36.73
N GLU A 348 -7.03 11.07 36.12
CA GLU A 348 -6.65 12.07 35.14
C GLU A 348 -7.44 11.90 33.83
N ARG A 349 -7.64 10.67 33.33
CA ARG A 349 -8.49 10.38 32.16
C ARG A 349 -9.92 10.87 32.34
N ALA A 350 -10.53 10.56 33.48
CA ALA A 350 -11.89 10.99 33.78
C ALA A 350 -12.00 12.52 33.91
N ALA A 351 -10.96 13.19 34.40
CA ALA A 351 -10.91 14.64 34.47
C ALA A 351 -10.70 15.30 33.10
N ALA A 352 -9.97 14.63 32.21
CA ALA A 352 -9.64 15.07 30.85
C ALA A 352 -10.66 14.64 29.79
N ASN A 353 -11.74 13.93 30.16
CA ASN A 353 -12.71 13.34 29.23
C ASN A 353 -12.04 12.46 28.16
N VAL A 354 -11.12 11.60 28.58
CA VAL A 354 -10.45 10.61 27.72
C VAL A 354 -11.19 9.29 27.85
N SER A 355 -11.67 8.77 26.71
CA SER A 355 -12.25 7.45 26.58
C SER A 355 -11.27 6.53 25.87
N ILE A 356 -11.02 5.38 26.49
CA ILE A 356 -10.30 4.27 25.88
C ILE A 356 -11.35 3.17 25.74
N GLY A 357 -11.77 2.91 24.51
CA GLY A 357 -12.70 1.85 24.15
C GLY A 357 -11.98 0.51 24.00
N ASP A 358 -12.59 -0.38 23.23
CA ASP A 358 -12.05 -1.71 22.98
C ASP A 358 -10.82 -1.56 22.08
N ASN A 359 -9.62 -1.69 22.64
CA ASN A 359 -8.38 -1.71 21.88
C ASN A 359 -7.72 -3.06 22.16
N THR A 360 -7.09 -3.61 21.14
CA THR A 360 -6.50 -4.94 21.20
C THR A 360 -5.07 -4.81 21.62
N LEU A 361 -4.79 -5.37 22.79
CA LEU A 361 -3.49 -5.31 23.43
C LEU A 361 -2.81 -6.65 23.25
N LEU A 362 -1.81 -6.67 22.38
CA LEU A 362 -1.06 -7.88 22.09
C LEU A 362 0.04 -8.08 23.13
N SER A 363 0.09 -9.22 23.80
CA SER A 363 1.04 -9.52 24.88
C SER A 363 2.35 -10.10 24.36
N ASP A 364 3.49 -9.83 24.97
CA ASP A 364 4.75 -10.53 24.68
C ASP A 364 4.93 -11.82 25.51
N ASP A 365 3.94 -12.17 26.34
CA ASP A 365 3.93 -13.37 27.17
C ASP A 365 3.30 -14.54 26.41
N PRO A 366 4.06 -15.62 26.09
CA PRO A 366 3.55 -16.77 25.34
C PRO A 366 2.44 -17.57 26.04
N ASP A 367 2.20 -17.29 27.32
CA ASP A 367 1.11 -17.88 28.10
C ASP A 367 -0.14 -16.97 28.19
N ASP A 368 -0.12 -15.76 27.59
CA ASP A 368 -1.21 -14.78 27.59
C ASP A 368 -2.17 -14.99 26.39
N GLU A 369 -3.43 -14.57 26.57
CA GLU A 369 -4.46 -14.77 25.56
C GLU A 369 -4.33 -13.93 24.31
N ASN A 370 -3.54 -12.87 24.41
CA ASN A 370 -3.30 -11.96 23.31
C ASN A 370 -1.84 -12.05 22.82
N TYR A 371 -1.17 -13.20 23.00
CA TYR A 371 0.26 -13.32 22.70
C TYR A 371 0.60 -12.93 21.25
N TRP A 372 1.56 -12.01 21.14
CA TRP A 372 2.29 -11.56 19.97
C TRP A 372 3.75 -11.95 20.12
N GLY A 373 4.11 -13.04 19.46
CA GLY A 373 5.45 -13.56 19.39
C GLY A 373 5.97 -13.59 17.98
N PHE A 374 7.24 -13.20 17.81
CA PHE A 374 8.04 -13.71 16.70
C PHE A 374 7.88 -15.23 16.69
N TRP A 375 7.36 -15.79 15.60
CA TRP A 375 6.98 -17.19 15.54
C TRP A 375 8.16 -18.09 15.96
N SER A 376 7.97 -18.76 17.08
CA SER A 376 8.61 -20.03 17.37
C SER A 376 7.47 -21.06 17.38
N PRO A 377 7.58 -22.20 16.68
CA PRO A 377 6.50 -23.16 16.38
C PRO A 377 5.91 -23.91 17.60
N ALA A 378 5.57 -23.24 18.71
CA ALA A 378 5.35 -23.92 19.99
C ALA A 378 4.27 -23.35 20.93
N SER A 379 3.46 -22.35 20.57
CA SER A 379 2.36 -21.88 21.44
C SER A 379 0.97 -22.21 20.87
N ASP A 380 0.13 -22.85 21.70
CA ASP A 380 -1.23 -23.32 21.38
C ASP A 380 -2.32 -22.21 21.47
N TYR A 381 -2.06 -20.96 21.06
CA TYR A 381 -3.03 -19.84 21.11
C TYR A 381 -3.62 -19.52 19.72
N PRO A 382 -4.94 -19.38 19.52
CA PRO A 382 -5.54 -19.27 18.16
C PRO A 382 -5.49 -17.83 17.62
N LEU A 383 -4.84 -17.60 16.47
CA LEU A 383 -4.65 -16.27 15.84
C LEU A 383 -5.99 -15.61 15.43
N VAL A 384 -6.99 -16.42 15.08
CA VAL A 384 -8.41 -16.04 14.95
C VAL A 384 -8.91 -15.11 16.05
N GLN A 385 -8.69 -15.49 17.31
CA GLN A 385 -9.27 -14.80 18.45
C GLN A 385 -8.57 -13.44 18.64
N TRP A 386 -7.30 -13.36 18.25
CA TRP A 386 -6.52 -12.12 18.18
C TRP A 386 -7.08 -11.15 17.13
N ALA A 387 -7.40 -11.63 15.93
CA ALA A 387 -7.92 -10.82 14.83
C ALA A 387 -9.35 -10.29 15.07
N GLU A 388 -10.24 -11.12 15.63
CA GLU A 388 -11.60 -10.70 15.98
C GLU A 388 -11.59 -9.63 17.08
N GLU A 389 -10.66 -9.72 18.03
CA GLU A 389 -10.47 -8.69 19.06
C GLU A 389 -9.88 -7.42 18.43
N ALA A 390 -8.93 -7.54 17.49
CA ALA A 390 -8.29 -6.46 16.73
C ALA A 390 -9.22 -5.62 15.82
N GLY A 391 -10.49 -6.01 15.65
CA GLY A 391 -11.44 -5.31 14.79
C GLY A 391 -11.17 -5.46 13.29
N LEU A 392 -10.22 -6.33 12.92
CA LEU A 392 -9.95 -6.70 11.54
C LEU A 392 -11.10 -7.57 11.01
N GLY A 393 -11.39 -7.44 9.71
CA GLY A 393 -12.15 -8.49 9.02
C GLY A 393 -11.39 -9.81 9.18
N THR A 394 -11.98 -10.81 9.84
CA THR A 394 -11.31 -12.09 10.10
C THR A 394 -11.83 -13.15 9.16
N VAL A 395 -10.93 -13.77 8.40
CA VAL A 395 -11.22 -14.84 7.45
C VAL A 395 -10.45 -16.09 7.86
N LEU A 396 -11.18 -17.15 8.16
CA LEU A 396 -10.62 -18.37 8.73
C LEU A 396 -10.90 -19.54 7.82
N GLY A 397 -9.83 -20.26 7.48
CA GLY A 397 -9.92 -21.59 6.92
C GLY A 397 -10.20 -22.64 7.99
N THR A 398 -9.85 -23.87 7.65
CA THR A 398 -10.10 -25.09 8.39
C THR A 398 -8.86 -26.00 8.28
N GLU A 399 -8.99 -27.28 8.60
CA GLU A 399 -7.88 -28.24 8.48
C GLU A 399 -7.88 -28.93 7.08
N THR A 400 -8.53 -28.30 6.10
CA THR A 400 -8.63 -28.74 4.72
C THR A 400 -8.36 -27.56 3.80
N GLY A 401 -7.73 -27.80 2.64
CA GLY A 401 -7.43 -26.72 1.69
C GLY A 401 -8.68 -25.96 1.23
N GLU A 402 -8.59 -24.64 1.24
CA GLU A 402 -9.66 -23.69 0.92
C GLU A 402 -9.16 -22.53 0.05
N VAL A 403 -10.09 -21.77 -0.53
CA VAL A 403 -9.78 -20.44 -1.05
C VAL A 403 -10.33 -19.38 -0.10
N LEU A 404 -9.46 -18.52 0.40
CA LEU A 404 -9.76 -17.49 1.39
C LEU A 404 -9.48 -16.12 0.81
N TRP A 405 -10.42 -15.20 1.03
CA TRP A 405 -10.37 -13.84 0.50
C TRP A 405 -10.70 -12.85 1.60
N ALA A 406 -9.89 -11.81 1.71
CA ALA A 406 -10.18 -10.65 2.55
C ALA A 406 -11.23 -9.73 1.91
N SER A 407 -11.71 -8.78 2.71
CA SER A 407 -12.60 -7.71 2.25
C SER A 407 -11.80 -6.56 1.61
N SER A 408 -12.44 -5.49 1.12
CA SER A 408 -11.73 -4.29 0.63
C SER A 408 -11.14 -3.40 1.73
N HIS A 409 -11.16 -3.86 2.97
CA HIS A 409 -10.59 -3.19 4.14
C HIS A 409 -9.56 -4.14 4.73
N GLY A 410 -8.58 -3.59 5.45
CA GLY A 410 -7.54 -4.40 6.08
C GLY A 410 -8.12 -5.55 6.93
N SER A 411 -7.71 -6.76 6.58
CA SER A 411 -8.22 -8.02 7.12
C SER A 411 -7.07 -8.88 7.66
N PHE A 412 -7.44 -9.87 8.47
CA PHE A 412 -6.56 -10.96 8.84
C PHE A 412 -7.10 -12.28 8.25
N ILE A 413 -6.25 -12.98 7.53
CA ILE A 413 -6.55 -14.29 6.93
C ILE A 413 -5.67 -15.35 7.57
N GLU A 414 -6.29 -16.42 8.09
CA GLU A 414 -5.60 -17.60 8.61
C GLU A 414 -6.14 -18.87 7.93
N GLY A 415 -5.29 -19.57 7.16
CA GLY A 415 -5.62 -20.83 6.49
C GLY A 415 -5.80 -22.01 7.44
N LEU A 416 -5.04 -22.01 8.54
CA LEU A 416 -4.89 -23.10 9.52
C LEU A 416 -4.12 -24.30 8.97
N GLY A 417 -4.74 -25.20 8.23
CA GLY A 417 -3.98 -26.29 7.64
C GLY A 417 -4.68 -26.97 6.49
N GLY A 418 -3.94 -27.65 5.63
CA GLY A 418 -4.42 -27.96 4.30
C GLY A 418 -3.65 -27.16 3.27
N ASP A 419 -3.93 -27.36 1.99
CA ASP A 419 -3.23 -26.63 0.93
C ASP A 419 -4.16 -25.46 0.52
N ASP A 420 -4.01 -24.31 1.15
CA ASP A 420 -4.91 -23.16 1.02
C ASP A 420 -4.51 -22.21 -0.12
N THR A 421 -5.42 -21.35 -0.54
CA THR A 421 -5.17 -20.23 -1.45
C THR A 421 -5.73 -18.95 -0.85
N LEU A 422 -4.87 -17.99 -0.52
CA LEU A 422 -5.22 -16.78 0.24
C LEU A 422 -4.99 -15.53 -0.60
N SER A 423 -5.89 -14.55 -0.52
CA SER A 423 -5.70 -13.24 -1.16
C SER A 423 -6.23 -12.09 -0.30
N GLY A 424 -5.41 -11.07 -0.11
CA GLY A 424 -5.75 -9.81 0.59
C GLY A 424 -6.79 -8.97 -0.17
N ARG A 425 -6.80 -9.05 -1.50
CA ARG A 425 -7.58 -8.14 -2.37
C ARG A 425 -7.16 -6.67 -2.18
N ALA A 426 -7.94 -5.88 -1.46
CA ALA A 426 -7.74 -4.43 -1.34
C ALA A 426 -7.77 -4.04 0.13
N GLY A 427 -7.02 -3.00 0.50
CA GLY A 427 -6.70 -2.75 1.90
C GLY A 427 -5.36 -3.39 2.27
N THR A 428 -4.90 -3.15 3.50
CA THR A 428 -3.65 -3.71 4.02
C THR A 428 -3.98 -4.96 4.82
N ASP A 429 -3.68 -6.12 4.27
CA ASP A 429 -4.06 -7.39 4.85
C ASP A 429 -2.88 -8.10 5.51
N ILE A 430 -3.19 -8.95 6.50
CA ILE A 430 -2.21 -9.83 7.15
C ILE A 430 -2.62 -11.27 6.86
N LEU A 431 -1.76 -12.02 6.18
CA LEU A 431 -2.03 -13.38 5.71
C LEU A 431 -1.10 -14.39 6.40
N THR A 432 -1.66 -15.51 6.82
CA THR A 432 -0.91 -16.70 7.27
C THR A 432 -1.57 -17.95 6.70
N GLY A 433 -0.80 -18.78 6.01
CA GLY A 433 -1.27 -20.04 5.43
C GLY A 433 -1.53 -21.09 6.52
N GLY A 434 -0.69 -21.12 7.54
CA GLY A 434 -0.73 -22.13 8.58
C GLY A 434 0.14 -23.32 8.20
N GLY A 435 -0.43 -24.53 8.14
CA GLY A 435 0.33 -25.74 7.84
C GLY A 435 -0.16 -26.44 6.57
N GLY A 436 0.67 -26.47 5.55
CA GLY A 436 0.39 -27.17 4.30
C GLY A 436 1.25 -26.63 3.17
N ALA A 437 0.79 -26.77 1.93
CA ALA A 437 1.40 -26.11 0.78
C ALA A 437 0.46 -25.00 0.31
N ASP A 438 0.67 -23.79 0.84
CA ASP A 438 -0.27 -22.68 0.70
C ASP A 438 0.09 -21.75 -0.47
N ARG A 439 -0.92 -21.13 -1.08
CA ARG A 439 -0.76 -20.20 -2.20
C ARG A 439 -1.18 -18.80 -1.80
N PHE A 440 -0.26 -17.85 -1.80
CA PHE A 440 -0.57 -16.44 -1.56
C PHE A 440 -0.77 -15.73 -2.90
N LEU A 441 -1.97 -15.25 -3.18
CA LEU A 441 -2.34 -14.55 -4.39
C LEU A 441 -2.27 -13.03 -4.16
N TYR A 442 -1.22 -12.44 -4.70
CA TYR A 442 -1.00 -11.00 -4.72
C TYR A 442 -1.32 -10.46 -6.12
N ASP A 443 -2.59 -10.10 -6.29
CA ASP A 443 -3.11 -9.56 -7.54
C ASP A 443 -3.09 -8.05 -7.53
N MET A 444 -2.49 -7.41 -8.54
CA MET A 444 -2.44 -5.95 -8.74
C MET A 444 -3.05 -5.52 -10.07
N ARG A 445 -3.82 -6.38 -10.71
CA ARG A 445 -4.57 -6.01 -11.92
C ARG A 445 -5.74 -5.12 -11.52
N GLY A 446 -5.91 -3.99 -12.22
CA GLY A 446 -7.13 -3.18 -12.14
C GLY A 446 -7.39 -2.42 -10.82
N ALA A 447 -6.50 -2.46 -9.83
CA ALA A 447 -6.76 -1.83 -8.54
C ALA A 447 -6.56 -0.31 -8.56
N THR A 448 -7.62 0.44 -8.22
CA THR A 448 -7.56 1.87 -7.89
C THR A 448 -7.30 2.11 -6.40
N VAL A 449 -7.34 1.07 -5.56
CA VAL A 449 -7.06 1.09 -4.12
C VAL A 449 -6.53 -0.29 -3.73
N GLN A 450 -5.21 -0.44 -3.59
CA GLN A 450 -4.62 -1.57 -2.87
C GLN A 450 -3.96 -1.03 -1.61
N GLY A 451 -3.94 -1.81 -0.54
CA GLY A 451 -3.09 -1.52 0.60
C GLY A 451 -1.88 -2.44 0.56
N ASP A 452 -0.91 -2.16 1.41
CA ASP A 452 0.28 -3.00 1.48
C ASP A 452 0.00 -4.27 2.30
N ASP A 453 0.17 -5.45 1.71
CA ASP A 453 -0.10 -6.73 2.36
C ASP A 453 1.11 -7.26 3.14
N LEU A 454 0.87 -8.04 4.19
CA LEU A 454 1.89 -8.72 4.99
C LEU A 454 1.61 -10.23 5.05
N ILE A 455 2.52 -11.03 4.49
CA ILE A 455 2.52 -12.48 4.64
C ILE A 455 3.45 -12.87 5.81
N LEU A 456 2.92 -13.62 6.77
CA LEU A 456 3.61 -13.96 8.02
C LEU A 456 4.47 -15.22 7.96
N ASP A 457 4.15 -16.17 7.08
CA ASP A 457 4.65 -17.55 7.16
C ASP A 457 4.96 -18.22 5.81
N LEU A 458 5.29 -17.46 4.76
CA LEU A 458 5.68 -18.02 3.46
C LEU A 458 6.88 -18.98 3.59
N ASP A 459 6.64 -20.29 3.57
CA ASP A 459 7.63 -21.35 3.71
C ASP A 459 7.66 -22.29 2.50
N PHE A 460 8.52 -21.94 1.53
CA PHE A 460 8.80 -22.77 0.34
C PHE A 460 9.23 -24.22 0.68
N SER A 461 9.70 -24.48 1.90
CA SER A 461 10.09 -25.84 2.33
C SER A 461 8.90 -26.71 2.75
N GLU A 462 7.77 -26.10 3.13
CA GLU A 462 6.49 -26.77 3.36
C GLU A 462 5.70 -26.95 2.06
N GLY A 463 5.99 -26.11 1.06
CA GLY A 463 5.44 -26.18 -0.29
C GLY A 463 4.69 -24.92 -0.71
N ASP A 464 4.81 -23.84 0.07
CA ASP A 464 4.12 -22.60 -0.20
C ASP A 464 4.58 -21.96 -1.50
N SER A 465 3.75 -21.08 -2.05
CA SER A 465 4.06 -20.30 -3.24
C SER A 465 3.38 -18.94 -3.22
N LEU A 466 4.00 -17.98 -3.90
CA LEU A 466 3.50 -16.63 -4.08
C LEU A 466 3.17 -16.41 -5.56
N TYR A 467 1.92 -16.05 -5.84
CA TYR A 467 1.41 -15.74 -7.16
C TYR A 467 1.30 -14.23 -7.28
N ILE A 468 2.01 -13.65 -8.26
CA ILE A 468 2.04 -12.21 -8.48
C ILE A 468 1.42 -11.92 -9.83
N LEU A 469 0.37 -11.10 -9.87
CA LEU A 469 -0.35 -10.75 -11.09
C LEU A 469 -0.38 -9.24 -11.26
N THR A 470 -0.01 -8.74 -12.44
CA THR A 470 0.05 -7.28 -12.69
C THR A 470 -0.66 -6.93 -13.98
N GLY A 471 -0.99 -5.65 -14.18
CA GLY A 471 -1.42 -5.14 -15.49
C GLY A 471 -0.28 -4.90 -16.48
N THR A 472 0.98 -5.09 -16.08
CA THR A 472 2.15 -4.69 -16.86
C THR A 472 2.67 -5.87 -17.69
N MET A 473 2.28 -5.92 -18.97
CA MET A 473 2.76 -6.96 -19.89
C MET A 473 4.29 -7.00 -19.96
N GLY A 474 4.85 -8.20 -19.83
CA GLY A 474 6.29 -8.44 -19.94
C GLY A 474 7.14 -7.91 -18.77
N LEU A 475 6.51 -7.57 -17.64
CA LEU A 475 7.22 -7.17 -16.41
C LEU A 475 8.10 -8.31 -15.90
N PHE A 476 7.57 -9.53 -15.88
CA PHE A 476 8.27 -10.71 -15.41
C PHE A 476 9.01 -11.41 -16.56
N SER A 477 10.22 -11.87 -16.26
CA SER A 477 11.08 -12.56 -17.21
C SER A 477 11.93 -13.60 -16.50
N ASP A 478 11.98 -14.82 -17.02
CA ASP A 478 12.92 -15.87 -16.64
C ASP A 478 14.21 -15.81 -17.50
N SER A 479 14.95 -14.70 -17.39
CA SER A 479 16.15 -14.54 -18.24
C SER A 479 17.30 -13.76 -17.61
N ALA A 480 17.12 -13.23 -16.41
CA ALA A 480 18.14 -12.53 -15.64
C ALA A 480 19.17 -13.50 -15.03
N ILE A 481 18.75 -14.66 -14.51
CA ILE A 481 19.58 -15.70 -13.88
C ILE A 481 19.45 -17.00 -14.68
N SER A 482 20.55 -17.39 -15.33
CA SER A 482 20.58 -18.57 -16.20
C SER A 482 20.42 -19.88 -15.42
N GLY A 483 19.29 -20.57 -15.61
CA GLY A 483 19.02 -21.88 -15.03
C GLY A 483 18.19 -21.84 -13.74
N ASN A 484 17.70 -20.66 -13.37
CA ASN A 484 16.42 -20.55 -12.68
C ASN A 484 15.30 -20.97 -13.64
N ASP A 485 14.13 -21.36 -13.11
CA ASP A 485 12.92 -21.66 -13.89
C ASP A 485 11.78 -20.83 -13.31
N LEU A 486 11.98 -19.50 -13.24
CA LEU A 486 10.93 -18.60 -12.76
C LEU A 486 9.73 -18.79 -13.67
N ARG A 487 8.61 -19.14 -13.07
CA ARG A 487 7.44 -19.43 -13.87
C ARG A 487 6.69 -18.17 -14.21
N VAL A 488 7.01 -17.65 -15.39
CA VAL A 488 6.31 -16.52 -16.02
C VAL A 488 5.08 -17.02 -16.79
N LEU A 489 3.94 -16.38 -16.56
CA LEU A 489 2.64 -16.74 -17.12
C LEU A 489 2.20 -15.74 -18.20
N GLY A 490 1.29 -16.17 -19.06
CA GLY A 490 0.66 -15.32 -20.08
C GLY A 490 1.66 -14.51 -20.93
N ASP A 491 1.42 -13.21 -21.04
CA ASP A 491 2.26 -12.23 -21.75
C ASP A 491 3.46 -11.71 -20.94
N GLY A 492 3.71 -12.29 -19.77
CA GLY A 492 4.73 -11.84 -18.81
C GLY A 492 4.24 -10.83 -17.78
N SER A 493 2.93 -10.63 -17.68
CA SER A 493 2.29 -9.81 -16.64
C SER A 493 2.10 -10.53 -15.30
N SER A 494 2.25 -11.85 -15.25
CA SER A 494 2.14 -12.65 -14.02
C SER A 494 3.29 -13.64 -13.83
N ALA A 495 3.61 -13.96 -12.57
CA ALA A 495 4.65 -14.92 -12.21
C ALA A 495 4.27 -15.73 -10.96
N ILE A 496 4.76 -16.97 -10.90
CA ILE A 496 4.70 -17.84 -9.73
C ILE A 496 6.10 -17.92 -9.13
N VAL A 497 6.17 -17.71 -7.82
CA VAL A 497 7.37 -17.74 -7.00
C VAL A 497 7.23 -18.87 -6.02
N ASP A 498 8.02 -19.93 -6.18
CA ASP A 498 8.00 -21.11 -5.30
C ASP A 498 9.33 -21.33 -4.58
N SER A 499 10.26 -20.38 -4.74
CA SER A 499 11.58 -20.47 -4.17
C SER A 499 12.20 -19.10 -3.91
N PHE A 500 13.17 -19.06 -3.00
CA PHE A 500 14.02 -17.87 -2.84
C PHE A 500 14.84 -17.54 -4.10
N ALA A 501 15.07 -18.52 -4.99
CA ALA A 501 15.77 -18.30 -6.25
C ALA A 501 14.92 -17.48 -7.24
N ASP A 502 13.60 -17.73 -7.28
CA ASP A 502 12.64 -16.94 -8.05
C ASP A 502 12.56 -15.50 -7.55
N ILE A 503 12.54 -15.30 -6.23
CA ILE A 503 12.63 -13.94 -5.66
C ILE A 503 13.92 -13.26 -6.14
N GLY A 504 15.05 -13.97 -6.15
CA GLY A 504 16.31 -13.46 -6.70
C GLY A 504 16.22 -13.07 -8.18
N GLU A 505 15.54 -13.88 -9.00
CA GLU A 505 15.30 -13.62 -10.43
C GLU A 505 14.44 -12.36 -10.65
N LEU A 506 13.37 -12.22 -9.89
CA LEU A 506 12.48 -11.05 -9.93
C LEU A 506 13.22 -9.76 -9.58
N VAL A 507 14.12 -9.82 -8.59
CA VAL A 507 14.96 -8.68 -8.22
C VAL A 507 16.02 -8.38 -9.29
N ALA A 508 16.67 -9.42 -9.82
CA ALA A 508 17.72 -9.28 -10.83
C ALA A 508 17.19 -8.77 -12.18
N SER A 509 15.96 -9.15 -12.54
CA SER A 509 15.26 -8.65 -13.73
C SER A 509 14.79 -7.21 -13.58
N GLY A 510 14.77 -6.68 -12.35
CA GLY A 510 14.21 -5.36 -12.04
C GLY A 510 12.68 -5.34 -12.06
N ALA A 511 12.04 -6.51 -11.98
CA ALA A 511 10.61 -6.60 -11.73
C ALA A 511 10.29 -6.20 -10.29
N MET A 512 11.16 -6.59 -9.34
CA MET A 512 11.03 -6.30 -7.91
C MET A 512 12.19 -5.45 -7.38
N ILE A 513 11.89 -4.55 -6.47
CA ILE A 513 12.83 -3.94 -5.53
C ILE A 513 12.79 -4.78 -4.26
N TYR A 514 13.92 -5.37 -3.93
CA TYR A 514 14.13 -6.03 -2.65
C TYR A 514 14.99 -5.14 -1.76
N ASP A 515 14.40 -4.71 -0.65
CA ASP A 515 15.13 -4.00 0.38
C ASP A 515 15.49 -4.96 1.51
N SER A 516 16.78 -5.21 1.66
CA SER A 516 17.32 -6.04 2.73
C SER A 516 18.15 -5.24 3.70
N ASP A 517 17.76 -5.26 4.96
CA ASP A 517 18.54 -4.72 6.07
C ASP A 517 19.59 -5.72 6.61
N GLY A 518 19.49 -7.00 6.23
CA GLY A 518 20.35 -8.09 6.71
C GLY A 518 20.05 -8.52 8.15
N LEU A 519 18.83 -8.28 8.67
CA LEU A 519 18.40 -8.59 10.04
C LEU A 519 17.16 -9.51 10.13
N GLY A 520 16.65 -10.03 9.02
CA GLY A 520 15.70 -11.15 9.01
C GLY A 520 14.25 -10.83 8.66
N GLY A 521 13.98 -9.70 8.00
CA GLY A 521 12.73 -9.39 7.31
C GLY A 521 13.03 -8.75 5.97
N GLY A 522 12.22 -9.01 4.95
CA GLY A 522 12.47 -8.55 3.59
C GLY A 522 11.23 -7.91 3.00
N VAL A 523 11.38 -6.71 2.42
CA VAL A 523 10.31 -6.04 1.69
C VAL A 523 10.40 -6.44 0.23
N LEU A 524 9.30 -6.97 -0.33
CA LEU A 524 9.14 -7.22 -1.77
C LEU A 524 8.22 -6.13 -2.34
N SER A 525 8.80 -5.09 -2.94
CA SER A 525 8.02 -4.07 -3.65
C SER A 525 8.21 -4.23 -5.15
N LEU A 526 7.16 -4.08 -5.94
CA LEU A 526 7.28 -4.12 -7.40
C LEU A 526 7.86 -2.81 -7.92
N THR A 527 8.60 -2.90 -9.02
CA THR A 527 9.22 -1.73 -9.65
C THR A 527 8.21 -0.92 -10.47
N SER A 528 7.07 -1.52 -10.86
CA SER A 528 6.02 -0.85 -11.62
C SER A 528 5.07 -0.05 -10.72
N GLY A 529 5.48 1.18 -10.41
CA GLY A 529 4.64 2.38 -10.52
C GLY A 529 3.53 2.67 -9.50
N ASP A 530 2.89 1.68 -8.90
CA ASP A 530 1.59 1.92 -8.24
C ASP A 530 1.70 2.22 -6.73
N GLY A 531 2.93 2.27 -6.19
CA GLY A 531 3.20 2.75 -4.83
C GLY A 531 2.97 1.74 -3.70
N HIS A 532 2.55 0.52 -3.99
CA HIS A 532 2.25 -0.53 -3.02
C HIS A 532 3.38 -1.55 -2.84
N ALA A 533 3.45 -2.16 -1.65
CA ALA A 533 4.46 -3.17 -1.29
C ALA A 533 3.82 -4.44 -0.71
N LEU A 534 4.43 -5.58 -1.02
CA LEU A 534 4.16 -6.85 -0.35
C LEU A 534 5.26 -7.10 0.68
N TYR A 535 4.88 -7.17 1.95
CA TYR A 535 5.77 -7.50 3.04
C TYR A 535 5.77 -9.01 3.27
N ILE A 536 6.95 -9.61 3.36
CA ILE A 536 7.11 -11.02 3.68
C ILE A 536 7.95 -11.13 4.95
N ALA A 537 7.32 -11.54 6.04
CA ALA A 537 8.01 -11.75 7.29
C ALA A 537 9.06 -12.86 7.15
N GLY A 538 10.23 -12.70 7.77
CA GLY A 538 11.26 -13.74 7.79
C GLY A 538 12.17 -13.81 6.56
N LEU A 539 11.95 -13.00 5.52
CA LEU A 539 12.75 -13.02 4.29
C LEU A 539 14.12 -12.31 4.44
N ASP A 540 15.17 -13.04 4.81
CA ASP A 540 16.55 -12.51 4.95
C ASP A 540 17.30 -12.42 3.60
N ALA A 541 18.00 -11.32 3.31
CA ALA A 541 18.84 -11.16 2.11
C ALA A 541 19.88 -12.26 1.98
N ALA A 542 20.42 -12.70 3.12
CA ALA A 542 21.43 -13.75 3.13
C ALA A 542 20.86 -15.11 2.69
N SER A 543 19.53 -15.24 2.64
CA SER A 543 18.83 -16.42 2.11
C SER A 543 18.55 -16.34 0.61
N LEU A 544 18.59 -15.14 0.01
CA LEU A 544 18.49 -15.00 -1.45
C LEU A 544 19.79 -15.50 -2.10
N PRO A 545 19.71 -16.54 -2.94
CA PRO A 545 20.88 -17.05 -3.60
C PRO A 545 21.35 -16.09 -4.70
N GLU A 546 22.60 -15.61 -4.61
CA GLU A 546 23.18 -14.70 -5.63
C GLU A 546 23.25 -15.32 -7.05
N ASP A 547 23.22 -16.65 -7.17
CA ASP A 547 23.34 -17.40 -8.44
C ASP A 547 23.16 -18.92 -8.18
N THR A 548 21.96 -19.36 -7.75
CA THR A 548 21.69 -20.81 -7.65
C THR A 548 20.53 -21.23 -8.52
N ILE A 549 20.76 -22.30 -9.29
CA ILE A 549 19.74 -23.08 -9.97
C ILE A 549 18.65 -23.43 -8.96
N ASP A 550 17.40 -23.17 -9.33
CA ASP A 550 16.22 -23.56 -8.59
C ASP A 550 16.37 -25.02 -8.09
N PRO A 551 16.42 -25.23 -6.76
CA PRO A 551 16.40 -26.57 -6.22
C PRO A 551 14.97 -27.10 -6.28
N THR A 552 14.38 -27.24 -7.49
CA THR A 552 12.96 -27.57 -7.74
C THR A 552 12.39 -28.35 -6.55
N PRO A 553 11.61 -27.70 -5.67
CA PRO A 553 10.76 -28.41 -4.76
C PRO A 553 9.98 -29.42 -5.62
N ALA A 554 9.76 -30.62 -5.10
CA ALA A 554 8.83 -31.50 -5.78
C ALA A 554 7.46 -30.85 -5.58
N ASP A 555 7.07 -29.97 -6.51
CA ASP A 555 5.74 -29.40 -6.58
C ASP A 555 4.76 -30.57 -6.34
N PRO A 556 4.07 -30.59 -5.19
CA PRO A 556 3.32 -31.76 -4.79
C PRO A 556 2.20 -32.07 -5.80
N GLU A 557 1.78 -31.10 -6.63
CA GLU A 557 0.87 -31.28 -7.76
C GLU A 557 1.19 -30.23 -8.87
N PRO A 558 1.65 -30.63 -10.08
CA PRO A 558 2.05 -29.66 -11.08
C PRO A 558 0.86 -28.84 -11.56
N ASP A 559 0.96 -27.52 -11.44
CA ASP A 559 0.05 -26.63 -12.12
C ASP A 559 0.04 -26.91 -13.65
N ILE A 560 -1.07 -26.58 -14.30
CA ILE A 560 -1.32 -26.98 -15.68
C ILE A 560 -1.09 -25.79 -16.60
N LEU A 561 -0.03 -25.86 -17.40
CA LEU A 561 0.25 -24.93 -18.48
C LEU A 561 -0.22 -25.50 -19.82
N GLY A 562 -1.15 -24.80 -20.46
CA GLY A 562 -1.60 -25.04 -21.82
C GLY A 562 -0.57 -24.58 -22.86
N THR A 563 -1.00 -24.58 -24.12
CA THR A 563 -0.25 -24.18 -25.30
C THR A 563 -1.07 -23.21 -26.13
N ALA A 564 -0.52 -22.72 -27.24
CA ALA A 564 -1.26 -21.83 -28.15
C ALA A 564 -2.37 -22.54 -28.99
N ALA A 565 -2.93 -23.64 -28.49
CA ALA A 565 -3.91 -24.45 -29.20
C ALA A 565 -5.08 -24.76 -28.29
N GLY A 566 -6.31 -24.67 -28.80
CA GLY A 566 -7.49 -25.03 -28.01
C GLY A 566 -7.41 -26.45 -27.46
N GLU A 567 -7.29 -26.56 -26.14
CA GLU A 567 -7.09 -27.76 -25.37
C GLU A 567 -8.30 -28.07 -24.48
N THR A 568 -8.22 -29.21 -23.81
CA THR A 568 -9.14 -29.53 -22.73
C THR A 568 -8.29 -29.88 -21.53
N LEU A 569 -8.37 -29.05 -20.50
CA LEU A 569 -7.55 -29.10 -19.32
C LEU A 569 -8.41 -29.52 -18.13
N TRP A 570 -7.88 -30.43 -17.33
CA TRP A 570 -8.56 -30.94 -16.14
C TRP A 570 -7.68 -30.67 -14.96
N ALA A 571 -8.17 -29.84 -14.06
CA ALA A 571 -7.60 -29.71 -12.73
C ALA A 571 -7.61 -31.07 -12.02
N SER A 572 -6.83 -31.13 -10.95
CA SER A 572 -6.61 -32.33 -10.18
C SER A 572 -7.84 -32.63 -9.30
N SER A 573 -7.66 -33.35 -8.19
CA SER A 573 -8.70 -33.45 -7.15
C SER A 573 -8.33 -32.72 -5.86
N ARG A 574 -7.25 -31.96 -5.92
CA ARG A 574 -6.68 -31.04 -4.92
C ARG A 574 -6.49 -29.73 -5.68
N GLY A 575 -6.77 -28.58 -5.07
CA GLY A 575 -6.78 -27.29 -5.77
C GLY A 575 -5.61 -27.09 -6.74
N SER A 576 -5.91 -26.66 -7.95
CA SER A 576 -4.97 -26.57 -9.08
C SER A 576 -4.93 -25.17 -9.67
N PHE A 577 -3.77 -24.70 -10.11
CA PHE A 577 -3.68 -23.58 -11.02
C PHE A 577 -3.67 -24.07 -12.48
N ILE A 578 -4.50 -23.47 -13.33
CA ILE A 578 -4.50 -23.68 -14.78
C ILE A 578 -4.30 -22.34 -15.49
N ASP A 579 -3.28 -22.28 -16.36
CA ASP A 579 -3.10 -21.22 -17.37
C ASP A 579 -3.18 -21.89 -18.75
N ALA A 580 -4.30 -21.71 -19.46
CA ALA A 580 -4.54 -22.31 -20.76
C ALA A 580 -3.77 -21.64 -21.90
N ARG A 581 -3.37 -20.37 -21.75
CA ARG A 581 -2.70 -19.54 -22.77
C ARG A 581 -3.57 -19.31 -24.00
N GLU A 582 -2.97 -19.05 -25.17
CA GLU A 582 -3.76 -18.77 -26.38
C GLU A 582 -4.56 -20.01 -26.85
N GLY A 583 -5.82 -19.84 -27.24
CA GLY A 583 -6.61 -20.95 -27.77
C GLY A 583 -8.08 -20.82 -27.46
N ASP A 584 -8.90 -21.70 -28.02
CA ASP A 584 -10.29 -21.84 -27.57
C ASP A 584 -10.32 -23.06 -26.65
N ASP A 585 -10.10 -22.84 -25.35
CA ASP A 585 -9.84 -23.88 -24.38
C ASP A 585 -11.09 -24.33 -23.63
N THR A 586 -10.97 -25.46 -22.94
CA THR A 586 -12.03 -25.94 -22.04
C THR A 586 -11.41 -26.44 -20.74
N LEU A 587 -11.65 -25.69 -19.67
CA LEU A 587 -11.07 -25.90 -18.36
C LEU A 587 -12.11 -26.54 -17.44
N PHE A 588 -11.75 -27.65 -16.81
CA PHE A 588 -12.57 -28.32 -15.80
C PHE A 588 -11.88 -28.23 -14.44
N GLY A 589 -12.42 -27.44 -13.49
CA GLY A 589 -11.94 -27.39 -12.10
C GLY A 589 -12.07 -28.75 -11.40
N ARG A 590 -13.26 -29.35 -11.48
CA ARG A 590 -13.60 -30.65 -10.86
C ARG A 590 -13.77 -30.55 -9.34
N THR A 591 -12.76 -30.82 -8.53
CA THR A 591 -12.85 -30.86 -7.06
C THR A 591 -11.55 -30.36 -6.48
N GLY A 592 -11.64 -29.68 -5.33
CA GLY A 592 -10.55 -28.84 -4.86
C GLY A 592 -10.83 -27.39 -5.24
N ALA A 593 -10.14 -26.49 -4.57
CA ALA A 593 -10.13 -25.06 -4.81
C ALA A 593 -9.23 -24.70 -6.02
N ASP A 594 -9.80 -24.51 -7.22
CA ASP A 594 -8.99 -24.30 -8.43
C ASP A 594 -8.93 -22.83 -8.88
N ILE A 595 -7.76 -22.41 -9.39
CA ILE A 595 -7.57 -21.12 -10.08
C ILE A 595 -7.48 -21.39 -11.58
N LEU A 596 -8.34 -20.75 -12.36
CA LEU A 596 -8.51 -20.98 -13.79
C LEU A 596 -8.26 -19.67 -14.57
N MET A 597 -7.30 -19.72 -15.49
CA MET A 597 -7.00 -18.66 -16.45
C MET A 597 -7.15 -19.23 -17.87
N GLY A 598 -8.06 -18.65 -18.64
CA GLY A 598 -8.34 -19.03 -20.03
C GLY A 598 -7.21 -18.63 -20.97
N GLY A 599 -6.70 -17.42 -20.82
CA GLY A 599 -5.79 -16.78 -21.75
C GLY A 599 -6.51 -16.14 -22.93
N ASP A 600 -5.78 -15.89 -24.02
CA ASP A 600 -6.35 -15.29 -25.23
C ASP A 600 -7.25 -16.31 -25.97
N GLY A 601 -8.53 -16.01 -26.15
CA GLY A 601 -9.41 -16.75 -27.06
C GLY A 601 -10.82 -16.92 -26.54
N ALA A 602 -11.57 -17.90 -27.10
CA ALA A 602 -12.95 -18.14 -26.67
C ALA A 602 -13.00 -19.37 -25.75
N ASP A 603 -12.84 -19.14 -24.46
CA ASP A 603 -12.60 -20.18 -23.48
C ASP A 603 -13.87 -20.67 -22.79
N ARG A 604 -13.80 -21.89 -22.26
CA ARG A 604 -14.91 -22.50 -21.54
C ARG A 604 -14.50 -22.98 -20.16
N PHE A 605 -15.07 -22.35 -19.14
CA PHE A 605 -14.94 -22.76 -17.74
C PHE A 605 -16.09 -23.71 -17.38
N VAL A 606 -15.78 -24.95 -17.00
CA VAL A 606 -16.75 -26.02 -16.78
C VAL A 606 -16.81 -26.44 -15.31
N PHE A 607 -17.97 -26.19 -14.70
CA PHE A 607 -18.28 -26.54 -13.32
C PHE A 607 -19.25 -27.72 -13.29
N ASP A 608 -18.73 -28.93 -13.06
CA ASP A 608 -19.52 -30.17 -13.03
C ASP A 608 -19.94 -30.61 -11.62
N LEU A 609 -21.09 -30.07 -11.20
CA LEU A 609 -21.70 -30.27 -9.89
C LEU A 609 -22.47 -31.58 -9.77
N ARG A 610 -22.47 -32.38 -10.84
CA ARG A 610 -23.09 -33.71 -10.82
C ARG A 610 -22.17 -34.75 -10.19
N SER A 611 -20.87 -34.46 -10.11
CA SER A 611 -19.82 -35.40 -9.70
C SER A 611 -19.36 -35.28 -8.25
N SER A 612 -19.69 -34.22 -7.52
CA SER A 612 -19.07 -33.90 -6.23
C SER A 612 -20.10 -33.53 -5.16
N SER A 613 -19.82 -33.95 -3.92
CA SER A 613 -20.56 -33.53 -2.71
C SER A 613 -19.64 -32.83 -1.70
N ALA A 614 -18.49 -32.36 -2.18
CA ALA A 614 -17.36 -31.78 -1.42
C ALA A 614 -16.44 -31.03 -2.41
N ALA A 615 -17.00 -30.18 -3.27
CA ALA A 615 -16.18 -29.33 -4.12
C ALA A 615 -16.06 -27.96 -3.43
N GLU A 616 -14.84 -27.47 -3.36
CA GLU A 616 -14.46 -26.15 -2.85
C GLU A 616 -14.72 -25.09 -3.93
N ASP A 617 -14.49 -23.82 -3.58
CA ASP A 617 -14.81 -22.69 -4.43
C ASP A 617 -13.69 -22.46 -5.47
N ASP A 618 -14.06 -22.31 -6.75
CA ASP A 618 -13.10 -22.06 -7.85
C ASP A 618 -12.99 -20.56 -8.16
N LEU A 619 -11.84 -20.12 -8.65
CA LEU A 619 -11.54 -18.76 -9.11
C LEU A 619 -11.29 -18.72 -10.62
N ILE A 620 -11.95 -17.79 -11.32
CA ILE A 620 -11.60 -17.41 -12.69
C ILE A 620 -10.94 -16.03 -12.69
N LEU A 621 -9.74 -15.93 -13.27
CA LEU A 621 -8.90 -14.73 -13.26
C LEU A 621 -9.11 -13.77 -14.44
N ASP A 622 -9.70 -14.22 -15.54
CA ASP A 622 -9.64 -13.50 -16.83
C ASP A 622 -10.88 -13.69 -17.73
N LEU A 623 -12.06 -13.87 -17.13
CA LEU A 623 -13.28 -14.08 -17.91
C LEU A 623 -13.63 -12.88 -18.79
N ASP A 624 -13.51 -13.01 -20.12
CA ASP A 624 -13.95 -12.00 -21.09
C ASP A 624 -15.02 -12.53 -22.08
N PHE A 625 -16.28 -12.23 -21.78
CA PHE A 625 -17.40 -12.49 -22.69
C PHE A 625 -17.26 -11.80 -24.06
N SER A 626 -16.42 -10.76 -24.18
CA SER A 626 -16.15 -10.04 -25.42
C SER A 626 -15.23 -10.83 -26.37
N GLU A 627 -14.34 -11.65 -25.82
CA GLU A 627 -13.48 -12.59 -26.56
C GLU A 627 -14.23 -13.86 -26.95
N GLY A 628 -15.23 -14.21 -26.15
CA GLY A 628 -16.17 -15.29 -26.44
C GLY A 628 -16.28 -16.31 -25.33
N ASP A 629 -15.79 -15.97 -24.13
CA ASP A 629 -15.77 -16.90 -23.01
C ASP A 629 -17.15 -17.35 -22.55
N GLU A 630 -17.19 -18.56 -22.01
CA GLU A 630 -18.42 -19.21 -21.62
C GLU A 630 -18.25 -19.93 -20.27
N ILE A 631 -19.22 -19.75 -19.37
CA ILE A 631 -19.32 -20.56 -18.14
C ILE A 631 -20.37 -21.65 -18.33
N TYR A 632 -19.98 -22.90 -18.06
CA TYR A 632 -20.86 -24.07 -18.08
C TYR A 632 -21.11 -24.58 -16.66
N ILE A 633 -22.34 -24.46 -16.19
CA ILE A 633 -22.75 -25.00 -14.89
C ILE A 633 -23.59 -26.25 -15.12
N LEU A 634 -23.04 -27.41 -14.75
CA LEU A 634 -23.70 -28.71 -14.93
C LEU A 634 -24.28 -29.20 -13.60
N THR A 635 -25.60 -29.37 -13.52
CA THR A 635 -26.28 -29.81 -12.29
C THR A 635 -27.24 -30.96 -12.54
N ASN A 636 -27.75 -31.58 -11.46
CA ASN A 636 -28.77 -32.62 -11.52
C ASN A 636 -30.20 -32.10 -11.25
N THR A 637 -30.36 -30.81 -10.95
CA THR A 637 -31.62 -30.23 -10.46
C THR A 637 -32.40 -29.59 -11.61
N ALA A 638 -33.31 -30.38 -12.20
CA ALA A 638 -34.15 -29.89 -13.29
C ALA A 638 -35.01 -28.69 -12.86
N GLY A 639 -35.03 -27.65 -13.69
CA GLY A 639 -35.77 -26.41 -13.44
C GLY A 639 -35.11 -25.46 -12.45
N GLN A 640 -33.83 -25.68 -12.11
CA GLN A 640 -33.01 -24.75 -11.32
C GLN A 640 -32.81 -23.42 -12.06
N PHE A 641 -32.55 -23.47 -13.37
CA PHE A 641 -32.40 -22.29 -14.22
C PHE A 641 -33.68 -22.02 -15.02
N THR A 642 -33.98 -20.75 -15.28
CA THR A 642 -35.18 -20.35 -16.02
C THR A 642 -34.95 -19.08 -16.84
N ASP A 643 -35.28 -19.15 -18.13
CA ASP A 643 -35.27 -18.05 -19.12
C ASP A 643 -36.53 -17.16 -19.03
N SER A 644 -37.11 -17.08 -17.83
CA SER A 644 -38.38 -16.38 -17.63
C SER A 644 -38.22 -15.05 -16.93
N HIS A 645 -37.00 -14.72 -16.50
CA HIS A 645 -36.73 -13.56 -15.66
C HIS A 645 -36.42 -12.33 -16.52
N ASP A 646 -35.69 -12.49 -17.62
CA ASP A 646 -35.55 -11.49 -18.67
C ASP A 646 -35.87 -12.06 -20.07
N PRO A 647 -37.12 -11.97 -20.55
CA PRO A 647 -37.51 -12.47 -21.87
C PRO A 647 -36.85 -11.76 -23.07
N GLY A 648 -36.05 -10.70 -22.82
CA GLY A 648 -35.24 -10.01 -23.82
C GLY A 648 -33.85 -10.60 -23.99
N ASN A 649 -33.39 -11.38 -23.02
CA ASN A 649 -32.21 -12.23 -23.05
C ASN A 649 -32.64 -13.69 -23.35
N ASP A 650 -31.76 -14.52 -23.92
CA ASP A 650 -32.05 -15.94 -24.20
C ASP A 650 -31.07 -16.81 -23.42
N LEU A 651 -31.40 -17.05 -22.15
CA LEU A 651 -30.56 -17.83 -21.25
C LEU A 651 -30.49 -19.28 -21.72
N ARG A 652 -29.29 -19.74 -22.09
CA ARG A 652 -29.10 -21.05 -22.71
C ARG A 652 -29.12 -22.19 -21.68
N ILE A 653 -30.32 -22.70 -21.41
CA ILE A 653 -30.53 -23.92 -20.62
C ILE A 653 -30.26 -25.15 -21.49
N LEU A 654 -29.39 -26.06 -21.02
CA LEU A 654 -29.01 -27.25 -21.76
C LEU A 654 -30.17 -28.27 -21.84
N SER A 655 -30.05 -29.22 -22.76
CA SER A 655 -31.13 -30.18 -23.08
C SER A 655 -31.54 -31.11 -21.94
N ASP A 656 -30.74 -31.20 -20.88
CA ASP A 656 -31.07 -31.92 -19.65
C ASP A 656 -32.09 -31.17 -18.77
N GLY A 657 -32.32 -29.87 -19.05
CA GLY A 657 -33.21 -28.99 -18.30
C GLY A 657 -32.72 -28.68 -16.89
N ALA A 658 -31.47 -29.02 -16.56
CA ALA A 658 -30.85 -28.83 -15.26
C ALA A 658 -29.60 -27.96 -15.33
N SER A 659 -28.89 -27.98 -16.45
CA SER A 659 -27.62 -27.27 -16.63
C SER A 659 -27.81 -25.99 -17.45
N VAL A 660 -26.94 -25.00 -17.25
CA VAL A 660 -26.97 -23.71 -17.96
C VAL A 660 -25.60 -23.37 -18.54
N MET A 661 -25.64 -22.58 -19.60
CA MET A 661 -24.49 -21.99 -20.25
C MET A 661 -24.65 -20.48 -20.23
N ILE A 662 -23.67 -19.80 -19.64
CA ILE A 662 -23.62 -18.35 -19.47
C ILE A 662 -22.60 -17.85 -20.49
N THR A 663 -23.05 -17.02 -21.43
CA THR A 663 -22.23 -16.52 -22.56
C THR A 663 -22.12 -15.01 -22.58
N SER A 664 -22.72 -14.36 -21.59
CA SER A 664 -22.73 -12.91 -21.48
C SER A 664 -23.04 -12.49 -20.06
N LEU A 665 -22.70 -11.24 -19.75
CA LEU A 665 -23.10 -10.59 -18.51
C LEU A 665 -24.63 -10.60 -18.31
N ALA A 666 -25.42 -10.47 -19.39
CA ALA A 666 -26.88 -10.51 -19.32
C ALA A 666 -27.40 -11.90 -18.87
N ASP A 667 -26.79 -12.98 -19.36
CA ASP A 667 -27.09 -14.34 -18.91
C ASP A 667 -26.80 -14.49 -17.41
N LEU A 668 -25.67 -13.93 -16.97
CA LEU A 668 -25.25 -14.02 -15.58
C LEU A 668 -26.18 -13.23 -14.65
N GLN A 669 -26.52 -11.98 -15.02
CA GLN A 669 -27.52 -11.16 -14.35
C GLN A 669 -28.86 -11.87 -14.24
N GLU A 670 -29.30 -12.53 -15.32
CA GLU A 670 -30.56 -13.27 -15.32
C GLU A 670 -30.55 -14.48 -14.38
N VAL A 671 -29.45 -15.25 -14.37
CA VAL A 671 -29.30 -16.40 -13.46
C VAL A 671 -29.32 -15.95 -12.00
N VAL A 672 -28.64 -14.85 -11.66
CA VAL A 672 -28.65 -14.27 -10.31
C VAL A 672 -30.04 -13.75 -9.95
N ALA A 673 -30.65 -12.96 -10.82
CA ALA A 673 -31.96 -12.35 -10.56
C ALA A 673 -33.10 -13.39 -10.46
N SER A 674 -32.96 -14.54 -11.14
CA SER A 674 -33.87 -15.68 -10.99
C SER A 674 -33.80 -16.36 -9.62
N GLY A 675 -32.74 -16.09 -8.84
CA GLY A 675 -32.46 -16.74 -7.56
C GLY A 675 -31.88 -18.14 -7.70
N ALA A 676 -31.49 -18.55 -8.91
CA ALA A 676 -30.78 -19.80 -9.15
C ALA A 676 -29.33 -19.73 -8.61
N MET A 677 -28.73 -18.54 -8.66
CA MET A 677 -27.48 -18.20 -7.99
C MET A 677 -27.68 -17.02 -7.03
N THR A 678 -26.98 -17.05 -5.91
CA THR A 678 -26.80 -15.90 -5.03
C THR A 678 -25.49 -15.22 -5.38
N TYR A 679 -25.56 -13.91 -5.54
CA TYR A 679 -24.39 -13.04 -5.68
C TYR A 679 -24.14 -12.39 -4.33
N ASP A 680 -22.96 -12.60 -3.75
CA ASP A 680 -22.51 -11.76 -2.65
C ASP A 680 -21.86 -10.50 -3.23
N SER A 681 -22.37 -9.35 -2.81
CA SER A 681 -21.92 -8.03 -3.23
C SER A 681 -21.51 -7.28 -1.97
N ASP A 682 -20.47 -7.76 -1.32
CA ASP A 682 -19.82 -7.07 -0.21
C ASP A 682 -19.27 -5.70 -0.64
N GLY A 683 -19.06 -5.49 -1.94
CA GLY A 683 -18.70 -4.20 -2.52
C GLY A 683 -17.30 -4.18 -3.14
N ASP A 684 -16.65 -5.33 -3.18
CA ASP A 684 -15.23 -5.47 -3.46
C ASP A 684 -15.03 -6.06 -4.89
N SER A 685 -13.86 -5.88 -5.48
CA SER A 685 -13.52 -6.10 -6.91
C SER A 685 -13.71 -7.52 -7.47
N GLY A 686 -14.32 -8.44 -6.72
CA GLY A 686 -14.57 -9.82 -7.14
C GLY A 686 -15.95 -10.29 -6.69
N GLY A 687 -16.79 -10.64 -7.66
CA GLY A 687 -18.16 -11.05 -7.40
C GLY A 687 -18.27 -12.54 -7.04
N PHE A 688 -18.78 -12.88 -5.85
CA PHE A 688 -18.90 -14.27 -5.42
C PHE A 688 -20.26 -14.87 -5.80
N LEU A 689 -20.27 -15.88 -6.68
CA LEU A 689 -21.48 -16.55 -7.15
C LEU A 689 -21.63 -17.92 -6.50
N ARG A 690 -22.71 -18.14 -5.76
CA ARG A 690 -23.07 -19.47 -5.21
C ARG A 690 -24.34 -20.00 -5.81
N LEU A 691 -24.43 -21.33 -5.95
CA LEU A 691 -25.73 -21.95 -6.17
C LEU A 691 -26.64 -21.78 -4.94
N ALA A 692 -27.88 -21.36 -5.17
CA ALA A 692 -28.87 -21.18 -4.10
C ALA A 692 -29.43 -22.52 -3.53
N ASP A 693 -28.92 -23.67 -3.98
CA ASP A 693 -29.41 -25.00 -3.58
C ASP A 693 -28.79 -25.54 -2.28
N GLY A 694 -27.89 -24.75 -1.66
CA GLY A 694 -27.25 -25.08 -0.38
C GLY A 694 -26.19 -26.18 -0.49
N THR A 695 -25.71 -26.47 -1.71
CA THR A 695 -24.57 -27.37 -1.94
C THR A 695 -23.25 -26.81 -1.42
N GLY A 696 -23.18 -25.49 -1.18
CA GLY A 696 -21.99 -24.79 -0.68
C GLY A 696 -21.02 -24.40 -1.78
N TYR A 697 -21.22 -24.86 -3.02
CA TYR A 697 -20.34 -24.60 -4.14
C TYR A 697 -20.47 -23.17 -4.67
N GLY A 698 -19.34 -22.50 -4.77
CA GLY A 698 -19.17 -21.15 -5.28
C GLY A 698 -18.20 -21.08 -6.46
N LEU A 699 -18.41 -20.04 -7.24
CA LEU A 699 -17.54 -19.59 -8.29
C LEU A 699 -17.24 -18.13 -8.00
N GLN A 700 -15.97 -17.80 -7.86
CA GLN A 700 -15.51 -16.43 -7.88
C GLN A 700 -15.05 -16.08 -9.28
N ILE A 701 -15.47 -14.90 -9.73
CA ILE A 701 -15.01 -14.35 -10.99
C ILE A 701 -14.45 -12.96 -10.68
N GLU A 702 -13.18 -12.80 -11.03
CA GLU A 702 -12.50 -11.52 -10.95
C GLU A 702 -13.03 -10.54 -12.00
N ASP A 703 -12.99 -9.24 -11.73
CA ASP A 703 -13.46 -8.15 -12.62
C ASP A 703 -14.96 -8.10 -12.93
N LEU A 704 -15.76 -8.88 -12.22
CA LEU A 704 -17.21 -8.88 -12.42
C LEU A 704 -17.92 -7.69 -11.75
N TYR A 705 -17.17 -6.89 -10.99
CA TYR A 705 -17.60 -5.60 -10.45
C TYR A 705 -17.09 -4.46 -11.35
N PRO A 706 -17.93 -3.48 -11.76
CA PRO A 706 -19.26 -3.11 -11.26
C PRO A 706 -20.42 -3.63 -12.15
N LEU A 707 -20.30 -4.83 -12.71
CA LEU A 707 -21.11 -5.25 -13.87
C LEU A 707 -22.44 -5.95 -13.51
N LEU A 708 -22.67 -6.38 -12.26
CA LEU A 708 -23.92 -7.07 -11.82
C LEU A 708 -24.90 -6.20 -11.01
#